data_AF-A0A4Q7BHG6-F1
#
_entry.id   AF-A0A4Q7BHG6-F1
#
_cell.length_a   1.000
_cell.length_b   1.000
_cell.length_c   1.000
_cell.angle_alpha   90.00
_cell.angle_beta   90.00
_cell.angle_gamma   90.00
#
_symmetry.space_group_name_H-M   'P 1'
#
loop_
_entity.id
_entity.type
_entity.pdbx_description
1 polymer ?
#
loop_
_entity_poly.entity_id
_entity_poly.type
_entity_poly.pdbx_seq_one_letter_code
_entity_poly.pdbx_strand_id
1 'polypeptide(L)'
;LTIQRRNINTVPEYNPLQHRPSTHPQRAKVVGPSGEEIHVDEWGRIKVRFLFTRTEDHGHDGGVGSNDNDTDSAWVDVLTPWAGEGYGVRFLPRIGEIVVIDFFDGNIDRPFVVGRIHEAQRSPTQFDKKGQLPDTKKLAGIRSKEYQGEGFGQLRFDDTTGQISSQLQNSHGASQLNLGNMSHPKDKETSDGRGEGFELRTDQWGAVRAGQGLLLSTYKQDQATGTHLDAKEAKQQLENSLNNSKALSEVAKNQQTDPLEVIDNLSALLKGLEVSKVAAITNLVGDFKSGLTSNPLGTLGNLGGFVEKVGGIKGDVKGVIQQFNDSFKDVKQTIQEFEGFVKDTGQQLENYKDQFQSLRSGLSENPFKALKDAKGLFSDIQKTSNQVQSIVGFAKQGLSNPLEGFKGLSGFMDNLSAKSKSDAKSQAEFKIFQDAMMVLAAPNSIAVTSNEDIHISADQQIYETAGESIQYSTQKNLIAHAQSKISLFAAQDGARFYAGKGKVEIQAQGDGADLIARKGVQVISTEDKIEIKANKKIVLIAGGSQIEISSGGVLPTTPAKFEVKAGQHKFVGGGSVQTPKIPLPILGENNKFDIQYQMLDDQGNKLIKKAYIAFLDNGEVIEGITDDEGFTQKINSINKENVSIHMFLDNKLDI
;
A
#
# COMPACT_ATOMS: atom_id res chain seq x y z
N LEU A 1 -51.25 -0.27 -82.79
CA LEU A 1 -50.18 0.33 -83.62
C LEU A 1 -50.16 1.82 -83.29
N THR A 2 -49.15 2.30 -82.59
CA THR A 2 -49.04 3.71 -82.16
C THR A 2 -48.25 4.47 -83.23
N ILE A 3 -48.83 5.50 -83.84
CA ILE A 3 -48.17 6.33 -84.88
C ILE A 3 -47.67 7.62 -84.23
N GLN A 4 -46.37 7.90 -84.32
CA GLN A 4 -45.72 9.08 -83.73
C GLN A 4 -44.85 9.84 -84.76
N ARG A 5 -44.76 11.16 -84.61
CA ARG A 5 -43.88 12.00 -85.45
C ARG A 5 -42.40 11.78 -85.07
N ARG A 6 -41.52 11.60 -86.07
CA ARG A 6 -40.08 11.28 -85.91
C ARG A 6 -39.31 12.18 -84.94
N ASN A 7 -39.75 13.42 -84.73
CA ASN A 7 -39.03 14.42 -83.92
C ASN A 7 -39.59 14.61 -82.50
N ILE A 8 -40.58 13.80 -82.09
CA ILE A 8 -41.16 13.86 -80.74
C ILE A 8 -40.70 12.62 -79.98
N ASN A 9 -39.97 12.82 -78.88
CA ASN A 9 -39.56 11.72 -78.01
C ASN A 9 -40.80 11.08 -77.36
N THR A 10 -40.89 9.76 -77.40
CA THR A 10 -41.87 9.01 -76.62
C THR A 10 -41.46 9.10 -75.15
N VAL A 11 -42.31 9.71 -74.32
CA VAL A 11 -42.17 9.64 -72.86
C VAL A 11 -43.15 8.59 -72.34
N PRO A 12 -42.73 7.72 -71.39
CA PRO A 12 -43.65 6.77 -70.79
C PRO A 12 -44.74 7.53 -70.02
N GLU A 13 -45.95 6.98 -70.02
CA GLU A 13 -47.09 7.52 -69.26
C GLU A 13 -46.80 7.58 -67.74
N TYR A 14 -45.93 6.68 -67.28
CA TYR A 14 -45.43 6.66 -65.90
C TYR A 14 -43.91 6.84 -65.87
N ASN A 15 -43.45 7.88 -65.16
CA ASN A 15 -42.04 8.07 -64.87
C ASN A 15 -41.79 7.72 -63.39
N PRO A 16 -41.14 6.58 -63.07
CA PRO A 16 -40.94 6.15 -61.69
C PRO A 16 -40.14 7.13 -60.83
N LEU A 17 -39.30 7.99 -61.43
CA LEU A 17 -38.54 8.99 -60.69
C LEU A 17 -39.38 10.24 -60.34
N GLN A 18 -40.38 10.57 -61.15
CA GLN A 18 -41.24 11.75 -60.97
C GLN A 18 -42.56 11.42 -60.29
N HIS A 19 -43.12 10.24 -60.56
CA HIS A 19 -44.45 9.81 -60.11
C HIS A 19 -44.36 8.79 -58.96
N ARG A 20 -43.25 8.76 -58.22
CA ARG A 20 -43.13 7.97 -56.99
C ARG A 20 -44.03 8.53 -55.89
N PRO A 21 -44.57 7.69 -54.99
CA PRO A 21 -45.34 8.15 -53.84
C PRO A 21 -44.47 8.99 -52.90
N SER A 22 -45.07 10.01 -52.28
CA SER A 22 -44.43 10.75 -51.20
C SER A 22 -44.34 9.88 -49.95
N THR A 23 -43.16 9.81 -49.35
CA THR A 23 -42.91 9.04 -48.13
C THR A 23 -42.84 9.93 -46.90
N HIS A 24 -43.16 9.32 -45.76
CA HIS A 24 -43.07 9.91 -44.42
C HIS A 24 -42.40 8.87 -43.51
N PRO A 25 -41.96 9.24 -42.30
CA PRO A 25 -41.43 8.27 -41.35
C PRO A 25 -42.40 7.10 -41.12
N GLN A 26 -41.87 5.89 -41.22
CA GLN A 26 -42.62 4.64 -41.14
C GLN A 26 -41.99 3.69 -40.11
N ARG A 27 -42.78 2.70 -39.69
CA ARG A 27 -42.30 1.62 -38.83
C ARG A 27 -41.89 0.42 -39.67
N ALA A 28 -40.79 -0.21 -39.28
CA ALA A 28 -40.39 -1.51 -39.81
C ALA A 28 -39.84 -2.39 -38.68
N LYS A 29 -39.83 -3.70 -38.93
CA LYS A 29 -39.30 -4.70 -38.01
C LYS A 29 -37.94 -5.16 -38.53
N VAL A 30 -36.92 -5.20 -37.68
CA VAL A 30 -35.61 -5.75 -38.06
C VAL A 30 -35.74 -7.25 -38.33
N VAL A 31 -35.15 -7.74 -39.42
CA VAL A 31 -35.20 -9.15 -39.83
C VAL A 31 -33.81 -9.67 -40.17
N GLY A 32 -33.67 -10.98 -40.22
CA GLY A 32 -32.42 -11.64 -40.57
C GLY A 32 -32.60 -13.16 -40.64
N PRO A 33 -31.50 -13.91 -40.83
CA PRO A 33 -31.54 -15.36 -40.90
C PRO A 33 -32.08 -16.01 -39.62
N SER A 34 -32.70 -17.19 -39.76
CA SER A 34 -33.19 -17.94 -38.61
C SER A 34 -32.05 -18.33 -37.65
N GLY A 35 -32.27 -18.15 -36.35
CA GLY A 35 -31.29 -18.45 -35.30
C GLY A 35 -30.29 -17.33 -35.00
N GLU A 36 -30.31 -16.26 -35.79
CA GLU A 36 -29.47 -15.08 -35.57
C GLU A 36 -30.18 -14.08 -34.64
N GLU A 37 -29.42 -13.31 -33.85
CA GLU A 37 -29.97 -12.20 -33.04
C GLU A 37 -29.57 -10.83 -33.59
N ILE A 38 -28.42 -10.74 -34.29
CA ILE A 38 -27.91 -9.50 -34.89
C ILE A 38 -27.46 -9.79 -36.32
N HIS A 39 -28.12 -9.18 -37.30
CA HIS A 39 -27.77 -9.34 -38.72
C HIS A 39 -27.41 -7.99 -39.34
N VAL A 40 -26.12 -7.79 -39.58
CA VAL A 40 -25.54 -6.55 -40.12
C VAL A 40 -24.45 -6.83 -41.14
N ASP A 41 -24.16 -5.85 -41.99
CA ASP A 41 -22.99 -5.88 -42.87
C ASP A 41 -21.80 -5.06 -42.32
N GLU A 42 -20.74 -4.93 -43.11
CA GLU A 42 -19.50 -4.21 -42.74
C GLU A 42 -19.72 -2.72 -42.39
N TRP A 43 -20.82 -2.12 -42.86
CA TRP A 43 -21.18 -0.72 -42.64
C TRP A 43 -22.16 -0.55 -41.46
N GLY A 44 -22.57 -1.64 -40.82
CA GLY A 44 -23.55 -1.62 -39.73
C GLY A 44 -24.99 -1.41 -40.21
N ARG A 45 -25.27 -1.64 -41.50
CA ARG A 45 -26.63 -1.60 -42.06
C ARG A 45 -27.40 -2.84 -41.62
N ILE A 46 -28.72 -2.74 -41.60
CA ILE A 46 -29.62 -3.85 -41.23
C ILE A 46 -30.58 -4.19 -42.37
N LYS A 47 -31.26 -5.33 -42.27
CA LYS A 47 -32.43 -5.64 -43.09
C LYS A 47 -33.71 -5.52 -42.28
N VAL A 48 -34.80 -5.13 -42.94
CA VAL A 48 -36.07 -4.78 -42.31
C VAL A 48 -37.24 -5.33 -43.10
N ARG A 49 -38.33 -5.66 -42.40
CA ARG A 49 -39.65 -5.86 -42.98
C ARG A 49 -40.50 -4.63 -42.73
N PHE A 50 -40.89 -3.93 -43.79
CA PHE A 50 -41.84 -2.83 -43.69
C PHE A 50 -43.21 -3.35 -43.25
N LEU A 51 -43.85 -2.67 -42.30
CA LEU A 51 -45.11 -3.18 -41.73
C LEU A 51 -46.32 -3.04 -42.66
N PHE A 52 -46.20 -2.28 -43.76
CA PHE A 52 -47.27 -2.12 -44.74
C PHE A 52 -47.31 -3.25 -45.78
N THR A 53 -46.25 -4.07 -45.90
CA THR A 53 -46.19 -5.13 -46.90
C THR A 53 -47.09 -6.29 -46.52
N ARG A 54 -47.83 -6.81 -47.49
CA ARG A 54 -48.80 -7.90 -47.29
C ARG A 54 -48.34 -9.14 -48.02
N THR A 55 -48.40 -10.29 -47.37
CA THR A 55 -47.97 -11.56 -47.98
C THR A 55 -48.69 -11.88 -49.29
N GLU A 56 -49.94 -11.43 -49.44
CA GLU A 56 -50.73 -11.57 -50.66
C GLU A 56 -50.10 -10.86 -51.88
N ASP A 57 -49.51 -9.68 -51.68
CA ASP A 57 -48.91 -8.86 -52.75
C ASP A 57 -47.54 -9.42 -53.21
N HIS A 58 -46.92 -10.27 -52.39
CA HIS A 58 -45.56 -10.78 -52.57
C HIS A 58 -45.49 -12.28 -52.91
N GLY A 59 -46.63 -12.91 -53.23
CA GLY A 59 -46.68 -14.34 -53.59
C GLY A 59 -45.92 -14.71 -54.87
N HIS A 60 -45.60 -13.74 -55.72
CA HIS A 60 -44.93 -13.93 -57.01
C HIS A 60 -43.43 -14.25 -56.91
N ASP A 61 -42.80 -13.95 -55.77
CA ASP A 61 -41.36 -14.14 -55.55
C ASP A 61 -41.07 -14.82 -54.20
N GLY A 62 -41.79 -15.90 -53.89
CA GLY A 62 -41.57 -16.66 -52.66
C GLY A 62 -41.82 -15.88 -51.37
N GLY A 63 -42.61 -14.80 -51.42
CA GLY A 63 -42.92 -13.95 -50.27
C GLY A 63 -41.88 -12.87 -49.95
N VAL A 64 -40.83 -12.72 -50.76
CA VAL A 64 -39.80 -11.67 -50.63
C VAL A 64 -40.45 -10.31 -50.41
N GLY A 65 -40.14 -9.66 -49.28
CA GLY A 65 -40.71 -8.37 -48.86
C GLY A 65 -41.75 -8.50 -47.75
N SER A 66 -42.18 -9.71 -47.40
CA SER A 66 -43.19 -9.98 -46.37
C SER A 66 -43.06 -11.35 -45.67
N ASN A 67 -41.87 -11.97 -45.67
CA ASN A 67 -41.65 -13.34 -45.17
C ASN A 67 -40.87 -13.42 -43.83
N ASP A 68 -40.61 -12.29 -43.18
CA ASP A 68 -39.89 -12.16 -41.89
C ASP A 68 -38.44 -12.67 -41.91
N ASN A 69 -37.78 -12.72 -43.08
CA ASN A 69 -36.38 -13.11 -43.20
C ASN A 69 -35.53 -12.06 -43.92
N ASP A 70 -34.25 -12.37 -44.13
CA ASP A 70 -33.27 -11.46 -44.69
C ASP A 70 -33.51 -11.13 -46.18
N THR A 71 -34.54 -11.68 -46.82
CA THR A 71 -34.91 -11.29 -48.19
C THR A 71 -35.89 -10.11 -48.24
N ASP A 72 -36.42 -9.65 -47.10
CA ASP A 72 -37.49 -8.65 -47.07
C ASP A 72 -37.06 -7.21 -47.45
N SER A 73 -35.77 -6.91 -47.44
CA SER A 73 -35.26 -5.62 -47.91
C SER A 73 -33.80 -5.69 -48.38
N ALA A 74 -33.38 -4.66 -49.10
CA ALA A 74 -31.97 -4.31 -49.20
C ALA A 74 -31.39 -3.89 -47.83
N TRP A 75 -30.07 -3.71 -47.77
CA TRP A 75 -29.42 -3.14 -46.60
C TRP A 75 -29.85 -1.68 -46.39
N VAL A 76 -30.29 -1.36 -45.17
CA VAL A 76 -30.77 -0.05 -44.75
C VAL A 76 -29.80 0.57 -43.76
N ASP A 77 -29.37 1.80 -44.05
CA ASP A 77 -28.46 2.57 -43.19
C ASP A 77 -29.06 2.83 -41.80
N VAL A 78 -28.22 2.82 -40.76
CA VAL A 78 -28.64 3.10 -39.39
C VAL A 78 -28.01 4.41 -38.91
N LEU A 79 -28.85 5.40 -38.60
CA LEU A 79 -28.41 6.64 -37.99
C LEU A 79 -27.90 6.37 -36.57
N THR A 80 -26.62 6.67 -36.36
CA THR A 80 -25.98 6.58 -35.05
C THR A 80 -25.87 7.96 -34.38
N PRO A 81 -25.94 8.06 -33.04
CA PRO A 81 -25.82 9.35 -32.35
C PRO A 81 -24.50 10.10 -32.60
N TRP A 82 -23.42 9.37 -32.88
CA TRP A 82 -22.11 9.93 -33.18
C TRP A 82 -21.32 8.95 -34.08
N ALA A 83 -20.90 9.42 -35.26
CA ALA A 83 -20.09 8.66 -36.20
C ALA A 83 -18.89 9.48 -36.68
N GLY A 84 -17.74 8.83 -36.75
CA GLY A 84 -16.51 9.34 -37.35
C GLY A 84 -15.65 8.19 -37.90
N GLU A 85 -14.52 8.52 -38.50
CA GLU A 85 -13.59 7.53 -39.07
C GLU A 85 -12.90 6.73 -37.95
N GLY A 86 -13.45 5.55 -37.61
CA GLY A 86 -12.92 4.67 -36.58
C GLY A 86 -13.31 5.00 -35.13
N TYR A 87 -14.15 6.01 -34.90
CA TYR A 87 -14.65 6.39 -33.56
C TYR A 87 -16.15 6.74 -33.60
N GLY A 88 -16.84 6.67 -32.45
CA GLY A 88 -18.26 7.00 -32.34
C GLY A 88 -19.03 6.05 -31.42
N VAL A 89 -20.35 5.98 -31.60
CA VAL A 89 -21.27 5.13 -30.82
C VAL A 89 -21.92 4.11 -31.75
N ARG A 90 -21.86 2.83 -31.37
CA ARG A 90 -22.45 1.73 -32.15
C ARG A 90 -23.37 0.87 -31.28
N PHE A 91 -24.68 1.03 -31.50
CA PHE A 91 -25.73 0.20 -30.90
C PHE A 91 -26.57 -0.43 -32.00
N LEU A 92 -26.14 -1.60 -32.49
CA LEU A 92 -26.80 -2.27 -33.60
C LEU A 92 -28.24 -2.70 -33.22
N PRO A 93 -29.23 -2.48 -34.08
CA PRO A 93 -30.56 -3.03 -33.90
C PRO A 93 -30.55 -4.57 -33.92
N ARG A 94 -31.35 -5.19 -33.05
CA ARG A 94 -31.50 -6.66 -32.98
C ARG A 94 -32.70 -7.13 -33.78
N ILE A 95 -32.63 -8.36 -34.30
CA ILE A 95 -33.75 -8.97 -35.03
C ILE A 95 -35.02 -8.92 -34.18
N GLY A 96 -36.12 -8.53 -34.83
CA GLY A 96 -37.43 -8.30 -34.25
C GLY A 96 -37.65 -6.89 -33.71
N GLU A 97 -36.61 -6.07 -33.47
CA GLU A 97 -36.77 -4.68 -32.99
C GLU A 97 -37.64 -3.86 -33.94
N ILE A 98 -38.44 -2.95 -33.37
CA ILE A 98 -39.19 -1.98 -34.17
C ILE A 98 -38.33 -0.73 -34.32
N VAL A 99 -38.08 -0.39 -35.57
CA VAL A 99 -37.31 0.78 -35.98
C VAL A 99 -38.21 1.78 -36.68
N VAL A 100 -37.84 3.05 -36.56
CA VAL A 100 -38.42 4.14 -37.35
C VAL A 100 -37.51 4.36 -38.55
N ILE A 101 -38.07 4.24 -39.75
CA ILE A 101 -37.42 4.48 -41.02
C ILE A 101 -37.88 5.82 -41.55
N ASP A 102 -36.93 6.66 -41.94
CA ASP A 102 -37.17 7.85 -42.74
C ASP A 102 -36.47 7.68 -44.10
N PHE A 103 -36.69 8.61 -45.02
CA PHE A 103 -36.33 8.45 -46.43
C PHE A 103 -35.62 9.70 -46.93
N PHE A 104 -34.39 9.54 -47.43
CA PHE A 104 -33.63 10.69 -47.96
C PHE A 104 -34.39 11.35 -49.11
N ASP A 105 -34.62 12.66 -49.01
CA ASP A 105 -35.37 13.47 -49.99
C ASP A 105 -36.80 12.96 -50.26
N GLY A 106 -37.40 12.26 -49.29
CA GLY A 106 -38.71 11.61 -49.47
C GLY A 106 -38.71 10.51 -50.54
N ASN A 107 -37.55 9.89 -50.79
CA ASN A 107 -37.40 8.81 -51.76
C ASN A 107 -37.61 7.44 -51.11
N ILE A 108 -38.68 6.74 -51.48
CA ILE A 108 -39.00 5.39 -50.97
C ILE A 108 -37.86 4.37 -51.15
N ASP A 109 -37.02 4.56 -52.17
CA ASP A 109 -35.89 3.67 -52.47
C ASP A 109 -34.61 4.01 -51.68
N ARG A 110 -34.65 5.05 -50.83
CA ARG A 110 -33.52 5.46 -49.97
C ARG A 110 -33.90 5.50 -48.49
N PRO A 111 -34.35 4.38 -47.91
CA PRO A 111 -34.67 4.30 -46.50
C PRO A 111 -33.40 4.40 -45.64
N PHE A 112 -33.53 4.98 -44.46
CA PHE A 112 -32.55 4.90 -43.38
C PHE A 112 -33.27 4.86 -42.03
N VAL A 113 -32.71 4.14 -41.06
CA VAL A 113 -33.24 4.03 -39.71
C VAL A 113 -32.84 5.27 -38.91
N VAL A 114 -33.81 5.97 -38.34
CA VAL A 114 -33.61 7.15 -37.48
C VAL A 114 -33.45 6.76 -36.01
N GLY A 115 -34.10 5.67 -35.60
CA GLY A 115 -34.09 5.23 -34.21
C GLY A 115 -34.97 4.01 -33.95
N ARG A 116 -35.16 3.71 -32.66
CA ARG A 116 -35.94 2.57 -32.16
C ARG A 116 -37.04 3.07 -31.25
N ILE A 117 -38.15 2.33 -31.23
CA ILE A 117 -39.30 2.64 -30.37
C ILE A 117 -39.70 1.41 -29.55
N HIS A 118 -40.03 1.64 -28.28
CA HIS A 118 -40.62 0.64 -27.40
C HIS A 118 -42.15 0.74 -27.52
N GLU A 119 -42.78 -0.16 -28.29
CA GLU A 119 -44.25 -0.21 -28.46
C GLU A 119 -44.82 -1.52 -27.86
N ALA A 120 -45.91 -1.40 -27.08
CA ALA A 120 -46.85 -2.40 -26.52
C ALA A 120 -46.30 -3.78 -26.08
N GLN A 121 -45.63 -4.51 -26.96
CA GLN A 121 -45.00 -5.81 -26.71
C GLN A 121 -43.55 -5.69 -26.21
N ARG A 122 -42.99 -4.48 -26.14
CA ARG A 122 -41.62 -4.22 -25.70
C ARG A 122 -41.61 -3.22 -24.55
N SER A 123 -41.10 -3.64 -23.40
CA SER A 123 -40.87 -2.73 -22.28
C SER A 123 -39.72 -1.77 -22.59
N PRO A 124 -39.77 -0.53 -22.06
CA PRO A 124 -38.61 0.34 -21.98
C PRO A 124 -37.46 -0.31 -21.20
N THR A 125 -36.27 0.30 -21.28
CA THR A 125 -35.08 -0.17 -20.54
C THR A 125 -35.38 -0.40 -19.06
N GLN A 126 -35.15 -1.62 -18.59
CA GLN A 126 -35.34 -2.00 -17.19
C GLN A 126 -33.99 -2.01 -16.47
N PHE A 127 -33.80 -1.09 -15.52
CA PHE A 127 -32.64 -1.13 -14.62
C PHE A 127 -32.93 -2.08 -13.46
N ASP A 128 -31.91 -2.84 -13.04
CA ASP A 128 -31.95 -3.71 -11.84
C ASP A 128 -32.88 -4.93 -11.84
N LYS A 129 -33.35 -5.37 -13.02
CA LYS A 129 -34.26 -6.53 -13.28
C LYS A 129 -35.63 -6.46 -12.58
N LYS A 130 -35.76 -5.83 -11.41
CA LYS A 130 -36.99 -5.72 -10.61
C LYS A 130 -37.78 -4.45 -10.89
N GLY A 131 -37.09 -3.40 -11.35
CA GLY A 131 -37.66 -2.08 -11.55
C GLY A 131 -38.49 -1.97 -12.82
N GLN A 132 -39.64 -1.32 -12.72
CA GLN A 132 -40.50 -0.99 -13.85
C GLN A 132 -40.90 0.49 -13.82
N LEU A 133 -41.19 1.04 -14.99
CA LEU A 133 -41.82 2.36 -15.08
C LEU A 133 -43.30 2.27 -14.71
N PRO A 134 -43.88 3.30 -14.05
CA PRO A 134 -43.28 4.60 -13.72
C PRO A 134 -42.50 4.65 -12.40
N ASP A 135 -42.42 3.56 -11.64
CA ASP A 135 -41.80 3.54 -10.30
C ASP A 135 -40.31 3.91 -10.35
N THR A 136 -39.59 3.46 -11.38
CA THR A 136 -38.17 3.77 -11.57
C THR A 136 -37.89 4.96 -12.50
N LYS A 137 -38.81 5.92 -12.62
CA LYS A 137 -38.67 7.11 -13.51
C LYS A 137 -37.45 8.00 -13.22
N LYS A 138 -36.82 7.85 -12.04
CA LYS A 138 -35.61 8.57 -11.63
C LYS A 138 -34.32 7.81 -11.95
N LEU A 139 -34.43 6.64 -12.57
CA LEU A 139 -33.29 5.89 -13.07
C LEU A 139 -33.07 6.22 -14.54
N ALA A 140 -31.82 6.48 -14.90
CA ALA A 140 -31.39 6.74 -16.27
C ALA A 140 -30.11 5.96 -16.60
N GLY A 141 -29.80 5.80 -17.89
CA GLY A 141 -28.54 5.22 -18.32
C GLY A 141 -28.64 4.30 -19.52
N ILE A 142 -27.67 3.39 -19.64
CA ILE A 142 -27.50 2.47 -20.76
C ILE A 142 -27.47 1.04 -20.22
N ARG A 143 -28.26 0.16 -20.83
CA ARG A 143 -28.24 -1.28 -20.54
C ARG A 143 -28.13 -2.06 -21.83
N SER A 144 -27.19 -2.99 -21.86
CA SER A 144 -27.01 -3.95 -22.95
C SER A 144 -27.71 -5.27 -22.63
N LYS A 145 -27.67 -6.21 -23.58
CA LYS A 145 -28.07 -7.61 -23.41
C LYS A 145 -26.94 -8.47 -23.97
N GLU A 146 -26.64 -9.59 -23.33
CA GLU A 146 -25.74 -10.60 -23.87
C GLU A 146 -26.25 -11.12 -25.22
N TYR A 147 -25.35 -11.51 -26.11
CA TYR A 147 -25.73 -12.12 -27.39
C TYR A 147 -26.11 -13.58 -27.14
N GLN A 148 -27.30 -13.99 -27.57
CA GLN A 148 -27.85 -15.33 -27.34
C GLN A 148 -27.88 -15.76 -25.85
N GLY A 149 -27.88 -14.81 -24.93
CA GLY A 149 -27.86 -15.03 -23.48
C GLY A 149 -28.77 -14.09 -22.69
N GLU A 150 -28.71 -14.21 -21.36
CA GLU A 150 -29.52 -13.43 -20.41
C GLU A 150 -28.70 -12.40 -19.61
N GLY A 151 -27.38 -12.37 -19.79
CA GLY A 151 -26.49 -11.41 -19.17
C GLY A 151 -26.70 -9.98 -19.69
N PHE A 152 -26.08 -9.01 -19.01
CA PHE A 152 -26.11 -7.60 -19.38
C PHE A 152 -24.95 -6.83 -18.75
N GLY A 153 -24.48 -5.80 -19.45
CA GLY A 153 -23.77 -4.67 -18.86
C GLY A 153 -24.70 -3.47 -18.70
N GLN A 154 -24.55 -2.70 -17.62
CA GLN A 154 -25.28 -1.45 -17.41
C GLN A 154 -24.41 -0.32 -16.85
N LEU A 155 -24.64 0.89 -17.35
CA LEU A 155 -24.28 2.16 -16.71
C LEU A 155 -25.58 2.80 -16.26
N ARG A 156 -25.77 2.99 -14.96
CA ARG A 156 -27.03 3.47 -14.36
C ARG A 156 -26.75 4.69 -13.48
N PHE A 157 -27.59 5.70 -13.60
CA PHE A 157 -27.66 6.87 -12.73
C PHE A 157 -28.97 6.82 -11.96
N ASP A 158 -28.92 7.05 -10.66
CA ASP A 158 -30.09 7.15 -9.79
C ASP A 158 -30.19 8.59 -9.29
N ASP A 159 -31.17 9.34 -9.80
CA ASP A 159 -31.44 10.73 -9.41
C ASP A 159 -32.50 10.83 -8.30
N THR A 160 -32.78 9.72 -7.61
CA THR A 160 -33.69 9.74 -6.47
C THR A 160 -33.14 10.62 -5.36
N THR A 161 -33.91 11.63 -4.95
CA THR A 161 -33.56 12.53 -3.83
C THR A 161 -33.21 11.72 -2.58
N GLY A 162 -32.01 11.95 -2.03
CA GLY A 162 -31.49 11.20 -0.89
C GLY A 162 -30.88 9.83 -1.21
N GLN A 163 -30.89 9.38 -2.47
CA GLN A 163 -30.28 8.13 -2.94
C GLN A 163 -29.45 8.33 -4.22
N ILE A 164 -28.84 9.52 -4.36
CA ILE A 164 -28.05 9.84 -5.55
C ILE A 164 -26.89 8.86 -5.70
N SER A 165 -26.84 8.15 -6.83
CA SER A 165 -25.80 7.16 -7.09
C SER A 165 -25.51 6.93 -8.57
N SER A 166 -24.36 6.33 -8.84
CA SER A 166 -23.96 5.87 -10.16
C SER A 166 -23.42 4.46 -10.08
N GLN A 167 -23.74 3.63 -11.06
CA GLN A 167 -23.31 2.24 -11.13
C GLN A 167 -22.81 1.89 -12.52
N LEU A 168 -21.64 1.27 -12.56
CA LEU A 168 -21.15 0.50 -13.71
C LEU A 168 -21.15 -0.98 -13.33
N GLN A 169 -21.98 -1.79 -13.99
CA GLN A 169 -22.17 -3.19 -13.67
C GLN A 169 -22.02 -4.09 -14.90
N ASN A 170 -21.47 -5.28 -14.69
CA ASN A 170 -21.64 -6.43 -15.56
C ASN A 170 -22.32 -7.57 -14.76
N SER A 171 -23.27 -8.28 -15.36
CA SER A 171 -23.91 -9.44 -14.71
C SER A 171 -22.94 -10.60 -14.48
N HIS A 172 -21.85 -10.69 -15.24
CA HIS A 172 -20.81 -11.70 -15.06
C HIS A 172 -20.03 -11.47 -13.76
N GLY A 173 -20.07 -12.46 -12.87
CA GLY A 173 -19.58 -12.34 -11.49
C GLY A 173 -20.26 -11.22 -10.70
N ALA A 174 -21.40 -10.70 -11.21
CA ALA A 174 -22.07 -9.47 -10.79
C ALA A 174 -21.06 -8.38 -10.37
N SER A 175 -20.08 -8.14 -11.24
CA SER A 175 -18.95 -7.24 -11.01
C SER A 175 -19.39 -5.79 -11.18
N GLN A 176 -19.07 -4.93 -10.20
CA GLN A 176 -19.62 -3.58 -10.12
C GLN A 176 -18.63 -2.56 -9.57
N LEU A 177 -18.69 -1.35 -10.12
CA LEU A 177 -18.28 -0.12 -9.47
C LEU A 177 -19.54 0.67 -9.12
N ASN A 178 -19.74 0.92 -7.83
CA ASN A 178 -20.86 1.68 -7.29
C ASN A 178 -20.32 2.96 -6.62
N LEU A 179 -20.97 4.10 -6.85
CA LEU A 179 -20.60 5.42 -6.32
C LEU A 179 -21.82 6.12 -5.72
N GLY A 180 -21.64 6.82 -4.60
CA GLY A 180 -22.68 7.63 -3.95
C GLY A 180 -23.45 6.86 -2.89
N ASN A 181 -24.77 7.10 -2.80
CA ASN A 181 -25.66 6.43 -1.86
C ASN A 181 -26.20 5.12 -2.48
N MET A 182 -25.53 4.02 -2.17
CA MET A 182 -25.81 2.71 -2.75
C MET A 182 -27.08 2.13 -2.13
N SER A 183 -28.04 1.78 -2.98
CA SER A 183 -29.30 1.15 -2.59
C SER A 183 -29.45 -0.24 -3.22
N HIS A 184 -30.33 -1.07 -2.66
CA HIS A 184 -30.72 -2.33 -3.30
C HIS A 184 -31.48 -2.06 -4.62
N PRO A 185 -31.53 -3.04 -5.55
CA PRO A 185 -32.41 -2.99 -6.72
C PRO A 185 -33.80 -2.44 -6.39
N LYS A 186 -34.23 -1.38 -7.09
CA LYS A 186 -35.53 -0.75 -6.88
C LYS A 186 -36.64 -1.58 -7.52
N ASP A 187 -37.60 -2.02 -6.73
CA ASP A 187 -38.91 -2.52 -7.17
C ASP A 187 -40.03 -1.47 -6.99
N LYS A 188 -39.72 -0.36 -6.30
CA LYS A 188 -40.57 0.81 -6.03
C LYS A 188 -39.75 2.10 -6.21
N GLU A 189 -40.34 3.27 -5.93
CA GLU A 189 -39.66 4.57 -6.03
C GLU A 189 -38.35 4.65 -5.21
N THR A 190 -38.34 4.02 -4.04
CA THR A 190 -37.17 3.92 -3.16
C THR A 190 -36.89 2.46 -2.81
N SER A 191 -35.68 2.20 -2.34
CA SER A 191 -35.24 0.89 -1.84
C SER A 191 -34.34 1.05 -0.62
N ASP A 192 -34.12 -0.03 0.12
CA ASP A 192 -33.27 0.01 1.31
C ASP A 192 -31.82 0.32 0.96
N GLY A 193 -31.20 1.18 1.77
CA GLY A 193 -29.78 1.52 1.65
C GLY A 193 -28.87 0.31 1.91
N ARG A 194 -27.74 0.28 1.20
CA ARG A 194 -26.70 -0.75 1.30
C ARG A 194 -25.35 -0.19 1.74
N GLY A 195 -25.12 1.10 1.53
CA GLY A 195 -23.92 1.80 2.00
C GLY A 195 -23.74 3.15 1.31
N GLU A 196 -22.71 3.89 1.72
CA GLU A 196 -22.37 5.19 1.15
C GLU A 196 -20.87 5.24 0.79
N GLY A 197 -20.53 6.00 -0.24
CA GLY A 197 -19.15 6.17 -0.69
C GLY A 197 -18.89 5.50 -2.03
N PHE A 198 -17.92 4.60 -2.09
CA PHE A 198 -17.67 3.77 -3.28
C PHE A 198 -17.56 2.30 -2.90
N GLU A 199 -17.93 1.43 -3.84
CA GLU A 199 -17.68 0.00 -3.74
C GLU A 199 -17.21 -0.53 -5.08
N LEU A 200 -16.10 -1.25 -5.05
CA LEU A 200 -15.67 -2.14 -6.12
C LEU A 200 -15.90 -3.58 -5.66
N ARG A 201 -16.84 -4.31 -6.30
CA ARG A 201 -17.18 -5.69 -5.92
C ARG A 201 -17.18 -6.64 -7.11
N THR A 202 -16.93 -7.90 -6.83
CA THR A 202 -17.13 -9.04 -7.74
C THR A 202 -17.23 -10.32 -6.92
N ASP A 203 -17.98 -11.30 -7.40
CA ASP A 203 -18.00 -12.65 -6.83
C ASP A 203 -16.82 -13.50 -7.36
N GLN A 204 -16.01 -12.95 -8.26
CA GLN A 204 -14.80 -13.56 -8.81
C GLN A 204 -13.52 -12.90 -8.24
N TRP A 205 -12.39 -13.06 -8.91
CA TRP A 205 -11.13 -12.45 -8.52
C TRP A 205 -11.08 -10.95 -8.81
N GLY A 206 -10.51 -10.19 -7.89
CA GLY A 206 -10.17 -8.78 -8.08
C GLY A 206 -8.66 -8.57 -8.22
N ALA A 207 -8.25 -7.60 -9.02
CA ALA A 207 -6.85 -7.16 -9.09
C ALA A 207 -6.76 -5.64 -9.14
N VAL A 208 -6.00 -5.05 -8.23
CA VAL A 208 -5.61 -3.64 -8.25
C VAL A 208 -4.11 -3.58 -8.52
N ARG A 209 -3.72 -2.98 -9.64
CA ARG A 209 -2.32 -2.87 -10.08
C ARG A 209 -1.97 -1.41 -10.36
N ALA A 210 -0.95 -0.90 -9.68
CA ALA A 210 -0.44 0.45 -9.87
C ALA A 210 1.09 0.41 -9.97
N GLY A 211 1.60 0.41 -11.21
CA GLY A 211 3.04 0.22 -11.49
C GLY A 211 3.95 1.37 -11.02
N GLN A 212 3.36 2.49 -10.59
CA GLN A 212 4.08 3.65 -10.03
C GLN A 212 3.84 3.80 -8.52
N GLY A 213 3.15 2.84 -7.88
CA GLY A 213 2.84 2.85 -6.45
C GLY A 213 1.34 2.94 -6.14
N LEU A 214 0.96 2.54 -4.93
CA LEU A 214 -0.42 2.43 -4.44
C LEU A 214 -0.56 3.03 -3.05
N LEU A 215 -1.42 4.04 -2.89
CA LEU A 215 -1.84 4.56 -1.58
C LEU A 215 -3.22 4.03 -1.21
N LEU A 216 -3.31 3.27 -0.13
CA LEU A 216 -4.57 2.89 0.51
C LEU A 216 -4.68 3.64 1.84
N SER A 217 -5.59 4.62 1.91
CA SER A 217 -5.66 5.55 3.02
C SER A 217 -7.08 5.75 3.53
N THR A 218 -7.23 5.85 4.85
CA THR A 218 -8.45 6.35 5.50
C THR A 218 -8.29 7.77 6.05
N TYR A 219 -7.19 8.45 5.71
CA TYR A 219 -7.06 9.89 5.92
C TYR A 219 -8.03 10.63 5.01
N LYS A 220 -8.78 11.55 5.60
CA LYS A 220 -9.81 12.31 4.90
C LYS A 220 -9.17 13.37 3.99
N GLN A 221 -9.56 13.39 2.72
CA GLN A 221 -9.25 14.49 1.80
C GLN A 221 -10.54 15.18 1.38
N ASP A 222 -10.84 16.31 2.02
CA ASP A 222 -12.06 17.05 1.78
C ASP A 222 -12.15 17.54 0.33
N GLN A 223 -13.26 17.19 -0.33
CA GLN A 223 -13.62 17.62 -1.69
C GLN A 223 -12.51 17.39 -2.72
N ALA A 224 -11.68 16.35 -2.52
CA ALA A 224 -10.53 16.04 -3.36
C ALA A 224 -9.60 17.27 -3.60
N THR A 225 -9.47 18.17 -2.63
CA THR A 225 -8.71 19.43 -2.76
C THR A 225 -7.19 19.24 -2.88
N GLY A 226 -6.64 18.19 -2.28
CA GLY A 226 -5.24 17.78 -2.39
C GLY A 226 -4.93 16.97 -3.66
N THR A 227 -3.68 16.49 -3.79
CA THR A 227 -3.31 15.55 -4.85
C THR A 227 -3.77 14.13 -4.52
N HIS A 228 -4.13 13.33 -5.53
CA HIS A 228 -4.67 11.98 -5.32
C HIS A 228 -3.74 10.99 -4.57
N LEU A 229 -2.43 11.25 -4.49
CA LEU A 229 -1.45 10.47 -3.70
C LEU A 229 -0.90 11.26 -2.50
N ASP A 230 -1.63 12.25 -1.97
CA ASP A 230 -1.16 12.97 -0.79
C ASP A 230 -1.02 12.00 0.40
N ALA A 231 0.22 11.80 0.83
CA ALA A 231 0.60 10.90 1.91
C ALA A 231 1.27 11.65 3.07
N LYS A 232 1.01 12.96 3.22
CA LYS A 232 1.61 13.81 4.28
C LYS A 232 1.48 13.17 5.67
N GLU A 233 0.29 12.73 6.03
CA GLU A 233 0.00 12.19 7.36
C GLU A 233 0.71 10.85 7.59
N ALA A 234 0.70 9.97 6.58
CA ALA A 234 1.41 8.69 6.61
C ALA A 234 2.93 8.92 6.76
N LYS A 235 3.48 9.87 5.99
CA LYS A 235 4.88 10.28 6.08
C LYS A 235 5.23 10.78 7.49
N GLN A 236 4.42 11.68 8.04
CA GLN A 236 4.65 12.22 9.38
C GLN A 236 4.65 11.12 10.46
N GLN A 237 3.76 10.13 10.34
CA GLN A 237 3.71 8.99 11.26
C GLN A 237 4.99 8.13 11.16
N LEU A 238 5.45 7.86 9.95
CA LEU A 238 6.70 7.13 9.70
C LEU A 238 7.93 7.90 10.19
N GLU A 239 7.98 9.22 10.02
CA GLU A 239 9.05 10.09 10.55
C GLU A 239 9.10 10.07 12.09
N ASN A 240 7.94 10.11 12.74
CA ASN A 240 7.86 10.02 14.21
C ASN A 240 8.37 8.65 14.70
N SER A 241 7.95 7.56 14.05
CA SER A 241 8.42 6.20 14.35
C SER A 241 9.94 6.04 14.18
N LEU A 242 10.49 6.64 13.11
CA LEU A 242 11.93 6.66 12.84
C LEU A 242 12.70 7.35 13.98
N ASN A 243 12.23 8.51 14.43
CA ASN A 243 12.88 9.27 15.50
C ASN A 243 12.87 8.51 16.83
N ASN A 244 11.76 7.84 17.17
CA ASN A 244 11.68 7.00 18.36
C ASN A 244 12.64 5.81 18.29
N SER A 245 12.72 5.17 17.12
CA SER A 245 13.64 4.04 16.88
C SER A 245 15.12 4.46 16.99
N LYS A 246 15.47 5.66 16.51
CA LYS A 246 16.81 6.27 16.69
C LYS A 246 17.17 6.42 18.16
N ALA A 247 16.30 7.03 18.94
CA ALA A 247 16.55 7.24 20.37
C ALA A 247 16.79 5.91 21.11
N LEU A 248 15.96 4.89 20.84
CA LEU A 248 16.13 3.58 21.47
C LEU A 248 17.42 2.87 21.01
N SER A 249 17.77 2.99 19.73
CA SER A 249 19.00 2.43 19.17
C SER A 249 20.26 3.09 19.75
N GLU A 250 20.23 4.38 20.06
CA GLU A 250 21.34 5.05 20.76
C GLU A 250 21.51 4.54 22.18
N VAL A 251 20.41 4.29 22.90
CA VAL A 251 20.45 3.68 24.24
C VAL A 251 21.03 2.28 24.16
N ALA A 252 20.62 1.47 23.18
CA ALA A 252 21.15 0.13 22.93
C ALA A 252 22.68 0.19 22.70
N LYS A 253 23.15 1.07 21.82
CA LYS A 253 24.59 1.28 21.57
C LYS A 253 25.35 1.67 22.84
N ASN A 254 24.80 2.58 23.65
CA ASN A 254 25.43 3.01 24.90
C ASN A 254 25.50 1.89 25.96
N GLN A 255 24.63 0.89 25.87
CA GLN A 255 24.63 -0.31 26.72
C GLN A 255 25.43 -1.47 26.10
N GLN A 256 26.23 -1.20 25.06
CA GLN A 256 27.08 -2.20 24.37
C GLN A 256 26.29 -3.39 23.78
N THR A 257 25.01 -3.18 23.44
CA THR A 257 24.22 -4.14 22.66
C THR A 257 24.12 -3.69 21.20
N ASP A 258 23.58 -4.54 20.35
CA ASP A 258 23.38 -4.24 18.93
C ASP A 258 22.42 -3.06 18.73
N PRO A 259 22.83 -1.98 18.03
CA PRO A 259 21.90 -0.95 17.56
C PRO A 259 21.01 -1.49 16.44
N LEU A 260 19.91 -0.80 16.16
CA LEU A 260 19.13 -1.06 14.94
C LEU A 260 19.95 -0.58 13.74
N GLU A 261 20.53 -1.52 13.00
CA GLU A 261 21.54 -1.27 11.95
C GLU A 261 21.02 -0.50 10.73
N VAL A 262 19.72 -0.15 10.67
CA VAL A 262 19.06 0.12 9.38
C VAL A 262 18.02 1.25 9.38
N ILE A 263 18.21 2.19 10.29
CA ILE A 263 17.47 3.45 10.33
C ILE A 263 17.56 4.21 8.99
N ASP A 264 18.60 3.97 8.21
CA ASP A 264 18.83 4.59 6.90
C ASP A 264 17.87 4.10 5.80
N ASN A 265 17.38 2.85 5.85
CA ASN A 265 16.44 2.33 4.84
C ASN A 265 15.05 2.93 5.00
N LEU A 266 14.56 3.10 6.23
CA LEU A 266 13.32 3.82 6.51
C LEU A 266 13.46 5.30 6.11
N SER A 267 14.65 5.88 6.28
CA SER A 267 14.95 7.23 5.80
C SER A 267 14.92 7.32 4.26
N ALA A 268 15.33 6.27 3.54
CA ALA A 268 15.22 6.19 2.08
C ALA A 268 13.75 6.06 1.62
N LEU A 269 12.95 5.22 2.29
CA LEU A 269 11.51 5.11 2.03
C LEU A 269 10.80 6.47 2.19
N LEU A 270 11.12 7.20 3.26
CA LEU A 270 10.56 8.54 3.53
C LEU A 270 10.97 9.59 2.47
N LYS A 271 12.15 9.45 1.86
CA LYS A 271 12.56 10.26 0.70
C LYS A 271 11.77 9.89 -0.56
N GLY A 272 11.42 8.61 -0.72
CA GLY A 272 10.56 8.14 -1.81
C GLY A 272 9.10 8.59 -1.71
N LEU A 273 8.64 8.93 -0.50
CA LEU A 273 7.38 9.62 -0.20
C LEU A 273 7.56 11.14 -0.27
N GLU A 274 7.80 11.67 -1.47
CA GLU A 274 7.87 13.13 -1.67
C GLU A 274 6.47 13.68 -1.89
N VAL A 275 5.94 14.39 -0.89
CA VAL A 275 4.80 15.30 -1.07
C VAL A 275 5.17 16.24 -2.22
N SER A 276 4.33 16.31 -3.26
CA SER A 276 4.62 17.12 -4.45
C SER A 276 5.20 18.49 -4.07
N LYS A 277 6.23 18.96 -4.78
CA LYS A 277 6.98 20.20 -4.46
C LYS A 277 6.05 21.40 -4.16
N VAL A 278 4.91 21.44 -4.84
CA VAL A 278 3.84 22.44 -4.68
C VAL A 278 3.01 22.23 -3.40
N ALA A 279 2.64 20.99 -3.07
CA ALA A 279 1.96 20.67 -1.82
C ALA A 279 2.88 20.87 -0.60
N ALA A 280 4.18 20.59 -0.69
CA ALA A 280 5.14 20.85 0.38
C ALA A 280 5.23 22.34 0.73
N ILE A 281 5.30 23.22 -0.27
CA ILE A 281 5.29 24.69 -0.08
C ILE A 281 3.94 25.15 0.49
N THR A 282 2.83 24.67 -0.09
CA THR A 282 1.47 25.07 0.32
C THR A 282 1.19 24.67 1.77
N ASN A 283 1.63 23.48 2.18
CA ASN A 283 1.48 22.96 3.53
C ASN A 283 2.39 23.69 4.52
N LEU A 284 3.65 23.95 4.16
CA LEU A 284 4.58 24.71 5.01
C LEU A 284 4.07 26.15 5.24
N VAL A 285 3.51 26.77 4.20
CA VAL A 285 2.84 28.08 4.24
C VAL A 285 1.59 28.04 5.13
N GLY A 286 0.75 27.00 4.99
CA GLY A 286 -0.43 26.79 5.81
C GLY A 286 -0.11 26.58 7.30
N ASP A 287 0.89 25.76 7.59
CA ASP A 287 1.34 25.45 8.96
C ASP A 287 1.93 26.72 9.62
N PHE A 288 2.68 27.52 8.88
CA PHE A 288 3.17 28.81 9.37
C PHE A 288 2.04 29.84 9.61
N LYS A 289 1.03 29.89 8.72
CA LYS A 289 -0.17 30.74 8.89
C LYS A 289 -0.97 30.35 10.15
N SER A 290 -1.13 29.04 10.37
CA SER A 290 -1.78 28.50 11.56
C SER A 290 -0.98 28.81 12.83
N GLY A 291 0.35 28.68 12.78
CA GLY A 291 1.26 29.07 13.86
C GLY A 291 1.21 30.57 14.19
N LEU A 292 1.14 31.44 13.18
CA LEU A 292 0.99 32.89 13.40
C LEU A 292 -0.33 33.25 14.09
N THR A 293 -1.38 32.44 13.89
CA THR A 293 -2.69 32.66 14.51
C THR A 293 -2.73 32.12 15.94
N SER A 294 -2.08 30.98 16.20
CA SER A 294 -2.16 30.25 17.47
C SER A 294 -1.04 30.59 18.47
N ASN A 295 0.18 30.86 17.99
CA ASN A 295 1.34 31.25 18.79
C ASN A 295 2.25 32.19 17.98
N PRO A 296 1.90 33.48 17.87
CA PRO A 296 2.61 34.42 17.00
C PRO A 296 4.09 34.55 17.36
N LEU A 297 4.41 34.73 18.65
CA LEU A 297 5.79 34.97 19.11
C LEU A 297 6.67 33.72 18.97
N GLY A 298 6.13 32.52 19.26
CA GLY A 298 6.85 31.26 19.06
C GLY A 298 7.10 30.94 17.58
N THR A 299 6.10 31.22 16.73
CA THR A 299 6.18 30.98 15.28
C THR A 299 7.15 31.96 14.60
N LEU A 300 7.14 33.23 15.01
CA LEU A 300 8.13 34.23 14.58
C LEU A 300 9.54 33.89 15.09
N GLY A 301 9.67 33.32 16.30
CA GLY A 301 10.93 32.80 16.81
C GLY A 301 11.51 31.62 16.00
N ASN A 302 10.67 30.94 15.21
CA ASN A 302 11.05 29.82 14.33
C ASN A 302 11.04 30.21 12.83
N LEU A 303 11.00 31.51 12.53
CA LEU A 303 10.96 32.05 11.16
C LEU A 303 12.22 31.69 10.34
N GLY A 304 13.37 31.55 11.01
CA GLY A 304 14.60 31.04 10.38
C GLY A 304 14.44 29.59 9.88
N GLY A 305 13.84 28.71 10.68
CA GLY A 305 13.57 27.33 10.28
C GLY A 305 12.52 27.22 9.17
N PHE A 306 11.53 28.12 9.13
CA PHE A 306 10.59 28.23 8.02
C PHE A 306 11.31 28.63 6.72
N VAL A 307 12.16 29.65 6.75
CA VAL A 307 12.88 30.13 5.56
C VAL A 307 13.93 29.11 5.08
N GLU A 308 14.64 28.43 5.97
CA GLU A 308 15.54 27.33 5.58
C GLU A 308 14.78 26.19 4.91
N LYS A 309 13.59 25.84 5.41
CA LYS A 309 12.73 24.81 4.80
C LYS A 309 12.18 25.25 3.43
N VAL A 310 11.83 26.53 3.25
CA VAL A 310 11.44 27.08 1.93
C VAL A 310 12.64 27.15 0.98
N GLY A 311 13.81 27.59 1.47
CA GLY A 311 15.04 27.78 0.69
C GLY A 311 15.77 26.48 0.32
N GLY A 312 15.54 25.39 1.06
CA GLY A 312 16.00 24.04 0.71
C GLY A 312 15.33 23.45 -0.53
N ILE A 313 14.28 24.11 -1.06
CA ILE A 313 13.57 23.72 -2.27
C ILE A 313 14.26 24.36 -3.48
N LYS A 314 14.94 23.56 -4.32
CA LYS A 314 15.70 24.07 -5.49
C LYS A 314 14.78 24.79 -6.49
N GLY A 315 15.00 26.10 -6.70
CA GLY A 315 14.25 26.99 -7.62
C GLY A 315 14.67 28.46 -7.48
N ASP A 316 14.03 29.41 -8.16
CA ASP A 316 14.34 30.86 -8.08
C ASP A 316 13.93 31.46 -6.72
N VAL A 317 14.74 31.14 -5.71
CA VAL A 317 14.64 31.57 -4.31
C VAL A 317 14.87 33.08 -4.17
N LYS A 318 15.51 33.74 -5.16
CA LYS A 318 15.78 35.19 -5.11
C LYS A 318 14.50 36.02 -5.20
N GLY A 319 13.56 35.64 -6.05
CA GLY A 319 12.29 36.37 -6.21
C GLY A 319 11.39 36.31 -4.98
N VAL A 320 11.32 35.14 -4.33
CA VAL A 320 10.53 34.92 -3.11
C VAL A 320 11.12 35.65 -1.91
N ILE A 321 12.45 35.61 -1.75
CA ILE A 321 13.15 36.33 -0.67
C ILE A 321 13.01 37.86 -0.85
N GLN A 322 13.10 38.37 -2.07
CA GLN A 322 12.96 39.80 -2.35
C GLN A 322 11.55 40.31 -2.02
N GLN A 323 10.50 39.58 -2.44
CA GLN A 323 9.11 39.95 -2.17
C GLN A 323 8.73 39.78 -0.69
N PHE A 324 9.31 38.78 -0.01
CA PHE A 324 9.18 38.64 1.44
C PHE A 324 9.79 39.84 2.17
N ASN A 325 10.99 40.28 1.79
CA ASN A 325 11.63 41.47 2.36
C ASN A 325 10.84 42.75 2.09
N ASP A 326 10.23 42.89 0.91
CA ASP A 326 9.39 44.04 0.57
C ASP A 326 8.09 44.09 1.42
N SER A 327 7.59 42.94 1.89
CA SER A 327 6.39 42.83 2.74
C SER A 327 6.61 43.36 4.17
N PHE A 328 7.85 43.55 4.60
CA PHE A 328 8.20 44.19 5.87
C PHE A 328 8.27 45.73 5.78
N LYS A 329 8.02 46.33 4.60
CA LYS A 329 7.87 47.80 4.49
C LYS A 329 6.67 48.32 5.30
N ASP A 330 5.57 47.57 5.39
CA ASP A 330 4.39 47.98 6.15
C ASP A 330 4.58 47.84 7.67
N VAL A 331 5.35 46.82 8.10
CA VAL A 331 5.76 46.64 9.50
C VAL A 331 6.61 47.84 9.99
N LYS A 332 7.37 48.50 9.10
CA LYS A 332 8.11 49.73 9.45
C LYS A 332 7.17 50.87 9.81
N GLN A 333 6.00 50.96 9.20
CA GLN A 333 5.03 52.02 9.47
C GLN A 333 4.29 51.79 10.79
N THR A 334 3.94 50.53 11.11
CA THR A 334 3.35 50.17 12.40
C THR A 334 4.33 50.35 13.57
N ILE A 335 5.62 50.03 13.39
CA ILE A 335 6.65 50.33 14.42
C ILE A 335 6.80 51.84 14.63
N GLN A 336 6.64 52.64 13.57
CA GLN A 336 6.72 54.09 13.62
C GLN A 336 5.51 54.72 14.36
N GLU A 337 4.32 54.15 14.19
CA GLU A 337 3.11 54.51 14.95
C GLU A 337 3.23 54.10 16.43
N PHE A 338 3.85 52.94 16.71
CA PHE A 338 4.11 52.48 18.09
C PHE A 338 5.22 53.27 18.79
N GLU A 339 6.27 53.70 18.09
CA GLU A 339 7.27 54.67 18.60
C GLU A 339 6.61 56.01 18.95
N GLY A 340 5.65 56.46 18.15
CA GLY A 340 4.82 57.64 18.46
C GLY A 340 4.02 57.46 19.75
N PHE A 341 3.38 56.30 19.91
CA PHE A 341 2.63 55.94 21.11
C PHE A 341 3.49 55.86 22.39
N VAL A 342 4.69 55.27 22.32
CA VAL A 342 5.64 55.24 23.45
C VAL A 342 6.10 56.65 23.84
N LYS A 343 6.18 57.56 22.87
CA LYS A 343 6.53 58.97 23.11
C LYS A 343 5.42 59.73 23.86
N ASP A 344 4.16 59.37 23.63
CA ASP A 344 2.98 60.05 24.20
C ASP A 344 2.47 59.44 25.52
N THR A 345 2.91 58.23 25.91
CA THR A 345 2.32 57.47 27.04
C THR A 345 3.25 57.24 28.25
N GLY A 346 4.16 58.19 28.54
CA GLY A 346 4.75 58.37 29.88
C GLY A 346 6.17 57.84 30.13
N GLN A 347 6.88 58.51 31.05
CA GLN A 347 8.30 58.39 31.44
C GLN A 347 8.84 56.97 31.76
N GLN A 348 8.00 55.94 31.86
CA GLN A 348 8.44 54.58 32.24
C GLN A 348 8.89 53.70 31.06
N LEU A 349 8.57 54.05 29.81
CA LEU A 349 8.98 53.29 28.60
C LEU A 349 10.19 53.90 27.86
N GLU A 350 10.71 55.05 28.32
CA GLU A 350 11.83 55.75 27.71
C GLU A 350 13.11 54.90 27.65
N ASN A 351 13.28 53.98 28.61
CA ASN A 351 14.42 53.06 28.71
C ASN A 351 14.50 52.00 27.58
N TYR A 352 13.42 51.80 26.82
CA TYR A 352 13.36 50.80 25.73
C TYR A 352 13.48 51.41 24.33
N LYS A 353 13.52 52.75 24.24
CA LYS A 353 13.51 53.51 22.98
C LYS A 353 14.68 53.16 22.06
N ASP A 354 15.88 53.04 22.61
CA ASP A 354 17.08 52.70 21.83
C ASP A 354 17.04 51.25 21.31
N GLN A 355 16.40 50.34 22.05
CA GLN A 355 16.22 48.95 21.64
C GLN A 355 15.18 48.83 20.50
N PHE A 356 14.13 49.65 20.52
CA PHE A 356 13.18 49.76 19.40
C PHE A 356 13.80 50.38 18.15
N GLN A 357 14.63 51.42 18.29
CA GLN A 357 15.40 51.99 17.17
C GLN A 357 16.40 50.99 16.58
N SER A 358 17.07 50.21 17.44
CA SER A 358 17.98 49.13 17.02
C SER A 358 17.23 48.03 16.26
N LEU A 359 16.04 47.64 16.74
CA LEU A 359 15.17 46.69 16.06
C LEU A 359 14.74 47.18 14.66
N ARG A 360 14.37 48.45 14.54
CA ARG A 360 13.95 49.08 13.28
C ARG A 360 15.08 49.14 12.25
N SER A 361 16.27 49.50 12.72
CA SER A 361 17.49 49.55 11.90
C SER A 361 17.87 48.14 11.45
N GLY A 362 17.86 47.19 12.38
CA GLY A 362 18.15 45.78 12.12
C GLY A 362 17.14 45.12 11.17
N LEU A 363 15.85 45.45 11.24
CA LEU A 363 14.83 44.98 10.29
C LEU A 363 15.07 45.46 8.85
N SER A 364 15.85 46.53 8.67
CA SER A 364 16.22 47.05 7.34
C SER A 364 17.48 46.41 6.76
N GLU A 365 18.39 45.92 7.63
CA GLU A 365 19.69 45.36 7.22
C GLU A 365 19.73 43.83 7.28
N ASN A 366 19.19 43.23 8.34
CA ASN A 366 19.11 41.78 8.54
C ASN A 366 17.88 41.42 9.39
N PRO A 367 16.72 41.18 8.74
CA PRO A 367 15.45 40.90 9.43
C PRO A 367 15.52 39.70 10.39
N PHE A 368 16.33 38.68 10.08
CA PHE A 368 16.48 37.47 10.89
C PHE A 368 17.18 37.75 12.22
N LYS A 369 18.24 38.55 12.21
CA LYS A 369 18.96 38.93 13.43
C LYS A 369 18.09 39.84 14.30
N ALA A 370 17.43 40.82 13.69
CA ALA A 370 16.55 41.75 14.38
C ALA A 370 15.36 41.05 15.07
N LEU A 371 14.68 40.12 14.40
CA LEU A 371 13.55 39.38 14.99
C LEU A 371 13.99 38.44 16.12
N LYS A 372 15.20 37.85 16.04
CA LYS A 372 15.79 37.03 17.11
C LYS A 372 16.12 37.86 18.35
N ASP A 373 16.63 39.08 18.16
CA ASP A 373 16.98 40.02 19.23
C ASP A 373 15.71 40.66 19.87
N ALA A 374 14.60 40.74 19.11
CA ALA A 374 13.30 41.23 19.58
C ALA A 374 12.66 40.35 20.68
N LYS A 375 12.99 39.06 20.73
CA LYS A 375 12.43 38.11 21.70
C LYS A 375 12.70 38.52 23.15
N GLY A 376 13.89 39.09 23.42
CA GLY A 376 14.23 39.64 24.74
C GLY A 376 13.41 40.89 25.07
N LEU A 377 13.33 41.83 24.11
CA LEU A 377 12.59 43.08 24.24
C LEU A 377 11.09 42.86 24.55
N PHE A 378 10.41 41.98 23.80
CA PHE A 378 9.00 41.71 24.03
C PHE A 378 8.73 40.92 25.32
N SER A 379 9.65 40.01 25.71
CA SER A 379 9.57 39.33 27.00
C SER A 379 9.75 40.27 28.20
N ASP A 380 10.58 41.30 28.05
CA ASP A 380 10.82 42.29 29.11
C ASP A 380 9.68 43.30 29.20
N ILE A 381 9.13 43.75 28.07
CA ILE A 381 7.92 44.59 28.03
C ILE A 381 6.71 43.85 28.63
N GLN A 382 6.57 42.54 28.39
CA GLN A 382 5.50 41.74 28.98
C GLN A 382 5.67 41.58 30.51
N LYS A 383 6.91 41.47 31.02
CA LYS A 383 7.20 41.47 32.47
C LYS A 383 6.90 42.83 33.11
N THR A 384 7.24 43.93 32.45
CA THR A 384 6.96 45.30 32.92
C THR A 384 5.45 45.61 32.87
N SER A 385 4.74 45.15 31.83
CA SER A 385 3.27 45.23 31.73
C SER A 385 2.55 44.48 32.87
N ASN A 386 3.07 43.33 33.30
CA ASN A 386 2.52 42.59 34.44
C ASN A 386 2.79 43.27 35.80
N GLN A 387 3.79 44.16 35.90
CA GLN A 387 4.02 44.99 37.10
C GLN A 387 3.19 46.27 37.12
N VAL A 388 2.75 46.77 35.95
CA VAL A 388 1.97 48.02 35.80
C VAL A 388 0.45 47.78 35.83
N GLN A 389 -0.01 46.55 36.08
CA GLN A 389 -1.45 46.24 36.21
C GLN A 389 -2.17 46.83 37.45
N SER A 390 -1.56 47.70 38.24
CA SER A 390 -2.25 48.39 39.34
C SER A 390 -2.62 49.84 39.09
N ILE A 391 -2.22 50.48 37.98
CA ILE A 391 -2.54 51.90 37.76
C ILE A 391 -2.83 52.15 36.27
N VAL A 392 -4.09 52.50 35.98
CA VAL A 392 -4.68 52.96 34.70
C VAL A 392 -5.14 51.85 33.72
N GLY A 393 -6.45 51.85 33.46
CA GLY A 393 -7.16 50.86 32.65
C GLY A 393 -6.92 50.98 31.14
N PHE A 394 -6.49 49.88 30.53
CA PHE A 394 -6.19 49.73 29.10
C PHE A 394 -7.41 49.66 28.16
N ALA A 395 -8.65 49.64 28.67
CA ALA A 395 -9.82 49.24 27.86
C ALA A 395 -10.66 50.38 27.24
N LYS A 396 -10.23 51.66 27.27
CA LYS A 396 -11.10 52.79 26.88
C LYS A 396 -10.71 53.63 25.66
N GLN A 397 -9.70 53.26 24.88
CA GLN A 397 -9.27 54.08 23.72
C GLN A 397 -9.07 53.34 22.38
N GLY A 398 -9.71 52.18 22.16
CA GLY A 398 -9.84 51.62 20.81
C GLY A 398 -8.53 51.36 20.04
N LEU A 399 -7.41 51.13 20.76
CA LEU A 399 -6.09 50.89 20.16
C LEU A 399 -5.95 49.39 19.80
N SER A 400 -5.70 49.13 18.51
CA SER A 400 -5.46 47.81 17.94
C SER A 400 -4.22 47.14 18.56
N ASN A 401 -4.36 45.84 18.86
CA ASN A 401 -3.29 44.97 19.33
C ASN A 401 -2.04 45.11 18.44
N PRO A 402 -0.80 45.24 18.98
CA PRO A 402 0.44 45.26 18.20
C PRO A 402 0.60 44.09 17.22
N LEU A 403 -0.14 43.00 17.45
CA LEU A 403 -0.22 41.85 16.55
C LEU A 403 -0.99 42.11 15.25
N GLU A 404 -1.79 43.18 15.14
CA GLU A 404 -2.54 43.51 13.91
C GLU A 404 -1.64 43.96 12.75
N GLY A 405 -0.44 44.49 13.02
CA GLY A 405 0.56 44.87 12.00
C GLY A 405 1.09 43.68 11.19
N PHE A 406 0.85 42.45 11.66
CA PHE A 406 1.24 41.22 10.95
C PHE A 406 0.17 40.73 9.95
N LYS A 407 -0.98 41.40 9.82
CA LYS A 407 -2.00 41.07 8.79
C LYS A 407 -1.44 41.15 7.36
N GLY A 408 -0.44 41.99 7.10
CA GLY A 408 0.27 42.06 5.80
C GLY A 408 0.96 40.74 5.42
N LEU A 409 1.44 39.96 6.40
CA LEU A 409 1.98 38.62 6.17
C LEU A 409 0.90 37.65 5.68
N SER A 410 -0.36 37.79 6.12
CA SER A 410 -1.46 36.95 5.63
C SER A 410 -1.72 37.17 4.14
N GLY A 411 -1.72 38.42 3.68
CA GLY A 411 -1.91 38.75 2.26
C GLY A 411 -0.76 38.26 1.37
N PHE A 412 0.48 38.28 1.88
CA PHE A 412 1.63 37.63 1.24
C PHE A 412 1.43 36.10 1.09
N MET A 413 0.97 35.43 2.15
CA MET A 413 0.74 33.98 2.14
C MET A 413 -0.39 33.58 1.19
N ASP A 414 -1.43 34.41 1.09
CA ASP A 414 -2.53 34.19 0.15
C ASP A 414 -2.03 34.31 -1.31
N ASN A 415 -1.14 35.28 -1.60
CA ASN A 415 -0.49 35.42 -2.91
C ASN A 415 0.50 34.28 -3.25
N LEU A 416 1.28 33.80 -2.27
CA LEU A 416 2.17 32.64 -2.49
C LEU A 416 1.36 31.39 -2.85
N SER A 417 0.26 31.15 -2.12
CA SER A 417 -0.62 30.01 -2.37
C SER A 417 -1.28 30.09 -3.76
N ALA A 418 -1.67 31.29 -4.20
CA ALA A 418 -2.28 31.53 -5.51
C ALA A 418 -1.28 31.35 -6.67
N LYS A 419 -0.03 31.80 -6.50
CA LYS A 419 1.01 31.71 -7.54
C LYS A 419 1.55 30.29 -7.72
N SER A 420 1.67 29.52 -6.62
CA SER A 420 2.03 28.09 -6.66
C SER A 420 1.04 27.25 -7.49
N LYS A 421 -0.24 27.64 -7.52
CA LYS A 421 -1.27 27.03 -8.39
C LYS A 421 -1.12 27.41 -9.87
N SER A 422 -0.48 28.53 -10.19
CA SER A 422 -0.31 29.01 -11.57
C SER A 422 0.90 28.40 -12.28
N ASP A 423 2.00 28.15 -11.55
CA ASP A 423 3.22 27.52 -12.11
C ASP A 423 3.06 26.00 -12.33
N ALA A 424 2.02 25.39 -11.75
CA ALA A 424 1.62 23.99 -11.95
C ALA A 424 1.16 23.66 -13.39
N LYS A 425 1.02 24.66 -14.27
CA LYS A 425 0.80 24.45 -15.71
C LYS A 425 2.07 24.08 -16.48
N SER A 426 3.26 24.15 -15.87
CA SER A 426 4.49 23.61 -16.46
C SER A 426 4.64 22.12 -16.09
N GLN A 427 4.74 21.27 -17.11
CA GLN A 427 4.64 19.81 -17.11
C GLN A 427 5.75 19.03 -16.35
N ALA A 428 6.16 19.46 -15.15
CA ALA A 428 7.19 18.77 -14.36
C ALA A 428 6.58 17.79 -13.34
N GLU A 429 6.49 16.52 -13.75
CA GLU A 429 6.44 15.28 -12.96
C GLU A 429 5.76 15.32 -11.57
N PHE A 430 4.49 14.94 -11.51
CA PHE A 430 3.81 14.54 -10.27
C PHE A 430 4.26 13.13 -9.80
N LYS A 431 5.56 12.90 -9.64
CA LYS A 431 6.10 11.68 -9.00
C LYS A 431 6.06 11.86 -7.49
N ILE A 432 4.97 11.43 -6.86
CA ILE A 432 4.83 11.44 -5.40
C ILE A 432 5.43 10.18 -4.77
N PHE A 433 5.35 9.06 -5.49
CA PHE A 433 6.14 7.85 -5.25
C PHE A 433 7.33 7.83 -6.22
N GLN A 434 8.55 7.85 -5.70
CA GLN A 434 9.77 7.71 -6.51
C GLN A 434 9.95 6.27 -7.03
N ASP A 435 9.41 5.29 -6.29
CA ASP A 435 9.47 3.86 -6.57
C ASP A 435 8.07 3.22 -6.54
N ALA A 436 7.93 2.02 -7.11
CA ALA A 436 6.69 1.25 -7.04
C ALA A 436 6.45 0.72 -5.61
N MET A 437 5.93 1.58 -4.73
CA MET A 437 5.67 1.27 -3.32
C MET A 437 4.17 1.24 -2.99
N MET A 438 3.81 0.46 -1.99
CA MET A 438 2.46 0.45 -1.41
C MET A 438 2.48 1.05 -0.01
N VAL A 439 1.60 2.00 0.26
CA VAL A 439 1.41 2.59 1.59
C VAL A 439 -0.01 2.28 2.07
N LEU A 440 -0.11 1.62 3.23
CA LEU A 440 -1.36 1.45 3.95
C LEU A 440 -1.35 2.39 5.16
N ALA A 441 -2.31 3.32 5.21
CA ALA A 441 -2.30 4.38 6.20
C ALA A 441 -3.70 4.64 6.79
N ALA A 442 -3.78 4.77 8.11
CA ALA A 442 -5.03 5.06 8.80
C ALA A 442 -4.78 5.91 10.05
N PRO A 443 -5.63 6.92 10.35
CA PRO A 443 -5.49 7.73 11.56
C PRO A 443 -5.81 6.96 12.86
N ASN A 444 -6.59 5.87 12.77
CA ASN A 444 -7.07 5.12 13.94
C ASN A 444 -6.39 3.75 14.07
N SER A 445 -6.67 2.82 13.16
CA SER A 445 -6.16 1.45 13.24
C SER A 445 -6.15 0.76 11.88
N ILE A 446 -5.25 -0.21 11.72
CA ILE A 446 -5.24 -1.18 10.62
C ILE A 446 -5.34 -2.57 11.25
N ALA A 447 -6.26 -3.41 10.76
CA ALA A 447 -6.38 -4.81 11.17
C ALA A 447 -6.06 -5.72 9.98
N VAL A 448 -5.25 -6.76 10.22
CA VAL A 448 -4.92 -7.79 9.23
C VAL A 448 -5.27 -9.14 9.83
N THR A 449 -6.22 -9.86 9.22
CA THR A 449 -6.80 -11.08 9.79
C THR A 449 -7.03 -12.14 8.72
N SER A 450 -6.82 -13.42 9.05
CA SER A 450 -7.15 -14.58 8.22
C SER A 450 -7.67 -15.72 9.10
N ASN A 451 -8.52 -16.59 8.55
CA ASN A 451 -8.90 -17.84 9.23
C ASN A 451 -7.81 -18.91 9.09
N GLU A 452 -6.95 -18.76 8.09
CA GLU A 452 -5.79 -19.61 7.84
C GLU A 452 -4.51 -18.81 8.16
N ASP A 453 -3.49 -18.92 7.33
CA ASP A 453 -2.19 -18.32 7.58
C ASP A 453 -2.10 -16.85 7.16
N ILE A 454 -1.24 -16.11 7.85
CA ILE A 454 -0.75 -14.77 7.43
C ILE A 454 0.76 -14.91 7.21
N HIS A 455 1.22 -14.60 6.00
CA HIS A 455 2.64 -14.59 5.65
C HIS A 455 3.14 -13.15 5.51
N ILE A 456 4.19 -12.80 6.26
CA ILE A 456 4.92 -11.53 6.14
C ILE A 456 6.36 -11.90 5.81
N SER A 457 6.84 -11.50 4.64
CA SER A 457 8.16 -11.88 4.12
C SER A 457 8.81 -10.72 3.36
N ALA A 458 10.11 -10.56 3.53
CA ALA A 458 10.93 -9.64 2.76
C ALA A 458 12.32 -10.24 2.56
N ASP A 459 12.89 -10.14 1.35
CA ASP A 459 14.25 -10.63 1.06
C ASP A 459 15.34 -9.82 1.76
N GLN A 460 14.99 -8.60 2.17
CA GLN A 460 15.87 -7.73 2.95
C GLN A 460 15.49 -7.78 4.43
N GLN A 461 14.56 -6.92 4.87
CA GLN A 461 14.30 -6.69 6.29
C GLN A 461 12.82 -6.43 6.56
N ILE A 462 12.38 -6.84 7.75
CA ILE A 462 11.04 -6.54 8.30
C ILE A 462 11.24 -5.62 9.52
N TYR A 463 10.47 -4.53 9.57
CA TYR A 463 10.46 -3.58 10.69
C TYR A 463 9.13 -3.59 11.39
N GLU A 464 9.16 -3.86 12.70
CA GLU A 464 8.01 -3.74 13.58
C GLU A 464 8.33 -2.72 14.67
N THR A 465 7.56 -1.63 14.71
CA THR A 465 7.74 -0.55 15.67
C THR A 465 6.40 -0.16 16.26
N ALA A 466 6.39 0.18 17.55
CA ALA A 466 5.23 0.70 18.25
C ALA A 466 5.65 1.87 19.14
N GLY A 467 4.78 2.87 19.28
CA GLY A 467 4.98 3.94 20.26
C GLY A 467 4.83 3.47 21.71
N GLU A 468 4.08 2.38 21.92
CA GLU A 468 3.83 1.78 23.23
C GLU A 468 4.42 0.37 23.31
N SER A 469 3.65 -0.66 22.93
CA SER A 469 4.04 -2.06 23.10
C SER A 469 3.81 -2.88 21.83
N ILE A 470 4.68 -3.86 21.61
CA ILE A 470 4.47 -4.95 20.66
C ILE A 470 4.10 -6.19 21.47
N GLN A 471 3.00 -6.85 21.10
CA GLN A 471 2.49 -8.03 21.80
C GLN A 471 2.42 -9.22 20.85
N TYR A 472 3.11 -10.31 21.19
CA TYR A 472 3.00 -11.59 20.50
C TYR A 472 2.26 -12.58 21.38
N SER A 473 1.21 -13.21 20.84
CA SER A 473 0.41 -14.22 21.55
C SER A 473 0.11 -15.38 20.61
N THR A 474 0.28 -16.61 21.11
CA THR A 474 0.09 -17.85 20.35
C THR A 474 -0.46 -18.93 21.28
N GLN A 475 -1.33 -19.78 20.77
CA GLN A 475 -1.87 -20.91 21.54
C GLN A 475 -0.93 -22.10 21.62
N LYS A 476 0.00 -22.20 20.65
CA LYS A 476 0.94 -23.33 20.56
C LYS A 476 2.35 -22.86 20.85
N ASN A 477 3.07 -22.42 19.81
CA ASN A 477 4.50 -22.18 19.88
C ASN A 477 4.83 -20.78 19.37
N LEU A 478 5.81 -20.14 20.00
CA LEU A 478 6.56 -19.01 19.45
C LEU A 478 7.95 -19.55 19.08
N ILE A 479 8.27 -19.56 17.78
CA ILE A 479 9.54 -20.08 17.26
C ILE A 479 10.26 -18.94 16.56
N ALA A 480 11.49 -18.63 17.00
CA ALA A 480 12.35 -17.63 16.40
C ALA A 480 13.70 -18.26 16.07
N HIS A 481 14.19 -18.05 14.85
CA HIS A 481 15.51 -18.49 14.40
C HIS A 481 16.18 -17.36 13.62
N ALA A 482 17.49 -17.24 13.76
CA ALA A 482 18.31 -16.29 13.01
C ALA A 482 19.60 -17.00 12.59
N GLN A 483 20.07 -16.73 11.37
CA GLN A 483 21.32 -17.32 10.88
C GLN A 483 22.56 -16.78 11.62
N SER A 484 22.54 -15.49 11.97
CA SER A 484 23.68 -14.79 12.57
C SER A 484 23.54 -14.64 14.08
N LYS A 485 22.58 -13.82 14.56
CA LYS A 485 22.40 -13.52 15.98
C LYS A 485 20.95 -13.27 16.36
N ILE A 486 20.61 -13.53 17.62
CA ILE A 486 19.39 -13.05 18.29
C ILE A 486 19.82 -12.08 19.38
N SER A 487 19.31 -10.85 19.34
CA SER A 487 19.65 -9.77 20.28
C SER A 487 18.36 -9.22 20.91
N LEU A 488 18.26 -9.28 22.24
CA LEU A 488 17.09 -8.82 23.00
C LEU A 488 17.54 -7.83 24.08
N PHE A 489 17.00 -6.62 24.02
CA PHE A 489 17.41 -5.53 24.90
C PHE A 489 16.20 -4.86 25.57
N ALA A 490 16.23 -4.74 26.90
CA ALA A 490 15.26 -4.01 27.69
C ALA A 490 15.96 -2.86 28.42
N ALA A 491 15.60 -1.62 28.10
CA ALA A 491 16.33 -0.44 28.56
C ALA A 491 16.04 -0.04 30.01
N GLN A 492 14.85 -0.35 30.53
CA GLN A 492 14.38 0.18 31.82
C GLN A 492 13.95 -0.92 32.79
N ASP A 493 12.95 -1.73 32.43
CA ASP A 493 12.27 -2.65 33.38
C ASP A 493 12.82 -4.09 33.41
N GLY A 494 13.91 -4.34 32.68
CA GLY A 494 14.57 -5.64 32.61
C GLY A 494 13.83 -6.69 31.77
N ALA A 495 14.32 -7.94 31.84
CA ALA A 495 13.79 -9.07 31.09
C ALA A 495 13.26 -10.16 32.03
N ARG A 496 12.24 -10.89 31.58
CA ARG A 496 11.61 -11.99 32.33
C ARG A 496 11.39 -13.18 31.41
N PHE A 497 11.86 -14.35 31.84
CA PHE A 497 11.70 -15.60 31.11
C PHE A 497 11.08 -16.63 32.04
N TYR A 498 9.83 -17.01 31.76
CA TYR A 498 9.06 -17.94 32.58
C TYR A 498 8.59 -19.12 31.73
N ALA A 499 8.80 -20.34 32.21
CA ALA A 499 8.09 -21.52 31.75
C ALA A 499 7.09 -21.92 32.83
N GLY A 500 5.78 -21.77 32.58
CA GLY A 500 4.74 -22.14 33.55
C GLY A 500 4.72 -23.64 33.83
N LYS A 501 5.11 -24.45 32.84
CA LYS A 501 5.40 -25.89 32.91
C LYS A 501 6.49 -26.22 31.90
N GLY A 502 7.23 -27.30 32.15
CA GLY A 502 8.34 -27.72 31.28
C GLY A 502 9.68 -27.06 31.62
N LYS A 503 10.74 -27.54 30.96
CA LYS A 503 12.12 -27.08 31.21
C LYS A 503 12.40 -25.72 30.55
N VAL A 504 13.13 -24.86 31.24
CA VAL A 504 13.89 -23.77 30.60
C VAL A 504 15.27 -24.31 30.28
N GLU A 505 15.68 -24.21 29.01
CA GLU A 505 16.95 -24.72 28.53
C GLU A 505 17.72 -23.61 27.80
N ILE A 506 18.95 -23.36 28.22
CA ILE A 506 19.85 -22.36 27.65
C ILE A 506 21.16 -23.08 27.32
N GLN A 507 21.57 -23.04 26.05
CA GLN A 507 22.79 -23.72 25.57
C GLN A 507 23.59 -22.80 24.64
N ALA A 508 24.89 -22.69 24.88
CA ALA A 508 25.86 -22.23 23.90
C ALA A 508 26.62 -23.45 23.35
N GLN A 509 26.17 -23.99 22.22
CA GLN A 509 26.62 -25.30 21.74
C GLN A 509 28.02 -25.28 21.10
N GLY A 510 28.40 -24.13 20.53
CA GLY A 510 29.70 -23.93 19.87
C GLY A 510 30.59 -22.89 20.52
N ASP A 511 30.16 -22.25 21.62
CA ASP A 511 30.88 -21.14 22.26
C ASP A 511 30.59 -21.06 23.77
N GLY A 512 31.11 -20.04 24.44
CA GLY A 512 30.87 -19.74 25.85
C GLY A 512 29.47 -19.19 26.14
N ALA A 513 29.10 -19.23 27.43
CA ALA A 513 27.90 -18.60 27.95
C ALA A 513 28.27 -17.77 29.19
N ASP A 514 27.91 -16.48 29.17
CA ASP A 514 28.15 -15.55 30.27
C ASP A 514 26.85 -15.21 31.01
N LEU A 515 26.88 -15.28 32.35
CA LEU A 515 25.83 -14.78 33.23
C LEU A 515 26.41 -13.68 34.13
N ILE A 516 26.20 -12.43 33.74
CA ILE A 516 26.82 -11.26 34.38
C ILE A 516 25.74 -10.36 34.96
N ALA A 517 25.88 -9.98 36.23
CA ALA A 517 25.04 -8.97 36.87
C ALA A 517 25.91 -7.99 37.65
N ARG A 518 25.57 -6.70 37.61
CA ARG A 518 26.24 -5.66 38.43
C ARG A 518 25.95 -5.83 39.92
N LYS A 519 24.77 -6.37 40.26
CA LYS A 519 24.32 -6.65 41.62
C LYS A 519 24.49 -8.15 41.92
N GLY A 520 23.60 -8.74 42.70
CA GLY A 520 23.65 -10.16 43.02
C GLY A 520 23.19 -11.04 41.85
N VAL A 521 23.77 -12.25 41.79
CA VAL A 521 23.24 -13.39 41.05
C VAL A 521 22.75 -14.42 42.07
N GLN A 522 21.52 -14.89 41.92
CA GLN A 522 20.95 -15.96 42.74
C GLN A 522 20.65 -17.18 41.88
N VAL A 523 21.20 -18.32 42.27
CA VAL A 523 20.91 -19.63 41.68
C VAL A 523 20.28 -20.48 42.77
N ILE A 524 19.00 -20.81 42.61
CA ILE A 524 18.19 -21.47 43.64
C ILE A 524 17.45 -22.64 42.99
N SER A 525 17.59 -23.82 43.58
CA SER A 525 16.67 -24.94 43.40
C SER A 525 15.86 -25.07 44.69
N THR A 526 14.54 -24.98 44.60
CA THR A 526 13.65 -24.96 45.78
C THR A 526 13.31 -26.35 46.29
N GLU A 527 13.30 -27.34 45.41
CA GLU A 527 12.82 -28.70 45.73
C GLU A 527 13.87 -29.79 45.49
N ASP A 528 14.91 -29.51 44.72
CA ASP A 528 15.95 -30.48 44.34
C ASP A 528 17.36 -29.84 44.40
N LYS A 529 18.33 -30.38 43.69
CA LYS A 529 19.74 -29.96 43.70
C LYS A 529 20.10 -28.86 42.69
N ILE A 530 21.19 -28.15 42.99
CA ILE A 530 21.96 -27.38 42.01
C ILE A 530 23.16 -28.24 41.59
N GLU A 531 23.35 -28.43 40.30
CA GLU A 531 24.45 -29.23 39.76
C GLU A 531 25.35 -28.38 38.86
N ILE A 532 26.62 -28.20 39.28
CA ILE A 532 27.64 -27.46 38.52
C ILE A 532 28.71 -28.46 38.10
N LYS A 533 28.90 -28.63 36.79
CA LYS A 533 29.84 -29.57 36.20
C LYS A 533 30.70 -28.85 35.16
N ALA A 534 31.99 -29.15 35.15
CA ALA A 534 32.93 -28.69 34.13
C ALA A 534 33.92 -29.80 33.80
N ASN A 535 34.30 -29.92 32.52
CA ASN A 535 35.27 -30.93 32.08
C ASN A 535 36.71 -30.59 32.50
N LYS A 536 37.06 -29.30 32.54
CA LYS A 536 38.42 -28.84 32.88
C LYS A 536 38.54 -28.48 34.36
N LYS A 537 37.80 -27.46 34.81
CA LYS A 537 37.81 -27.00 36.19
C LYS A 537 36.59 -26.14 36.53
N ILE A 538 36.27 -26.08 37.83
CA ILE A 538 35.35 -25.12 38.43
C ILE A 538 36.17 -24.19 39.33
N VAL A 539 35.95 -22.89 39.22
CA VAL A 539 36.68 -21.87 40.01
C VAL A 539 35.67 -20.90 40.62
N LEU A 540 35.65 -20.84 41.95
CA LEU A 540 34.81 -19.91 42.71
C LEU A 540 35.72 -18.89 43.39
N ILE A 541 35.55 -17.60 43.09
CA ILE A 541 36.41 -16.51 43.60
C ILE A 541 35.55 -15.46 44.30
N ALA A 542 35.94 -15.07 45.51
CA ALA A 542 35.32 -13.97 46.24
C ALA A 542 36.35 -13.27 47.15
N GLY A 543 36.47 -11.94 47.03
CA GLY A 543 37.32 -11.13 47.92
C GLY A 543 38.78 -11.57 48.00
N GLY A 544 39.34 -12.10 46.90
CA GLY A 544 40.70 -12.66 46.85
C GLY A 544 40.85 -14.09 47.39
N SER A 545 39.80 -14.68 47.95
CA SER A 545 39.76 -16.12 48.28
C SER A 545 39.21 -16.92 47.10
N GLN A 546 39.68 -18.17 46.96
CA GLN A 546 39.34 -19.05 45.86
C GLN A 546 39.10 -20.48 46.32
N ILE A 547 38.17 -21.18 45.67
CA ILE A 547 38.09 -22.64 45.65
C ILE A 547 38.22 -23.10 44.20
N GLU A 548 39.24 -23.88 43.89
CA GLU A 548 39.41 -24.56 42.61
C GLU A 548 39.10 -26.05 42.73
N ILE A 549 38.30 -26.58 41.79
CA ILE A 549 38.02 -28.01 41.65
C ILE A 549 38.47 -28.44 40.25
N SER A 550 39.43 -29.35 40.16
CA SER A 550 40.00 -29.84 38.91
C SER A 550 40.46 -31.30 39.02
N SER A 551 41.10 -31.82 37.96
CA SER A 551 41.74 -33.15 37.98
C SER A 551 42.86 -33.28 39.02
N GLY A 552 43.41 -32.16 39.51
CA GLY A 552 44.39 -32.11 40.59
C GLY A 552 43.80 -32.19 42.01
N GLY A 553 42.47 -32.20 42.16
CA GLY A 553 41.77 -32.23 43.44
C GLY A 553 40.98 -30.96 43.77
N VAL A 554 40.74 -30.71 45.05
CA VAL A 554 40.04 -29.52 45.58
C VAL A 554 41.04 -28.64 46.33
N LEU A 555 41.30 -27.43 45.80
CA LEU A 555 42.33 -26.52 46.30
C LEU A 555 41.70 -25.20 46.80
N PRO A 556 41.59 -24.99 48.12
CA PRO A 556 41.25 -23.70 48.70
C PRO A 556 42.50 -22.80 48.83
N THR A 557 42.40 -21.55 48.37
CA THR A 557 43.46 -20.53 48.49
C THR A 557 42.88 -19.26 49.09
N THR A 558 43.49 -18.71 50.15
CA THR A 558 43.05 -17.44 50.74
C THR A 558 44.23 -16.63 51.28
N PRO A 559 44.24 -15.29 51.12
CA PRO A 559 45.27 -14.42 51.70
C PRO A 559 45.08 -14.20 53.20
N ALA A 560 43.96 -14.66 53.77
CA ALA A 560 43.59 -14.44 55.16
C ALA A 560 43.38 -15.78 55.91
N LYS A 561 42.56 -15.77 56.95
CA LYS A 561 42.27 -16.95 57.77
C LYS A 561 41.44 -17.96 56.99
N PHE A 562 41.96 -19.18 56.84
CA PHE A 562 41.17 -20.35 56.45
C PHE A 562 40.57 -20.99 57.71
N GLU A 563 39.26 -20.85 57.91
CA GLU A 563 38.55 -21.38 59.09
C GLU A 563 37.57 -22.48 58.69
N VAL A 564 37.68 -23.65 59.32
CA VAL A 564 36.75 -24.78 59.15
C VAL A 564 36.10 -25.08 60.49
N LYS A 565 34.77 -24.98 60.57
CA LYS A 565 33.99 -25.24 61.81
C LYS A 565 33.19 -26.53 61.67
N ALA A 566 33.49 -27.53 62.49
CA ALA A 566 32.73 -28.79 62.56
C ALA A 566 32.76 -29.38 63.98
N GLY A 567 31.75 -30.18 64.34
CA GLY A 567 31.72 -30.93 65.61
C GLY A 567 32.74 -32.09 65.66
N GLN A 568 33.21 -32.56 64.51
CA GLN A 568 34.28 -33.55 64.36
C GLN A 568 34.99 -33.32 63.01
N HIS A 569 36.32 -33.44 62.99
CA HIS A 569 37.11 -33.47 61.75
C HIS A 569 37.63 -34.89 61.53
N LYS A 570 37.15 -35.54 60.47
CA LYS A 570 37.56 -36.91 60.10
C LYS A 570 38.11 -36.89 58.67
N PHE A 571 39.41 -37.09 58.53
CA PHE A 571 40.07 -37.22 57.24
C PHE A 571 40.27 -38.71 56.94
N VAL A 572 39.54 -39.22 55.95
CA VAL A 572 39.63 -40.63 55.49
C VAL A 572 40.36 -40.70 54.15
N GLY A 573 40.86 -41.87 53.77
CA GLY A 573 41.53 -42.09 52.49
C GLY A 573 40.64 -41.76 51.28
N GLY A 574 41.25 -41.49 50.12
CA GLY A 574 40.55 -41.02 48.93
C GLY A 574 39.50 -42.01 48.40
N GLY A 575 38.33 -41.48 48.02
CA GLY A 575 37.30 -42.20 47.26
C GLY A 575 37.36 -41.86 45.77
N SER A 576 36.95 -42.79 44.91
CA SER A 576 36.81 -42.54 43.47
C SER A 576 35.44 -41.92 43.18
N VAL A 577 35.42 -40.81 42.44
CA VAL A 577 34.19 -40.19 41.93
C VAL A 577 34.21 -40.31 40.41
N GLN A 578 33.28 -41.09 39.84
CA GLN A 578 33.06 -41.10 38.39
C GLN A 578 32.15 -39.93 38.02
N THR A 579 32.70 -38.93 37.32
CA THR A 579 31.92 -37.86 36.70
C THR A 579 31.43 -38.33 35.33
N PRO A 580 30.11 -38.40 35.08
CA PRO A 580 29.61 -38.63 33.74
C PRO A 580 30.11 -37.50 32.84
N LYS A 581 30.80 -37.83 31.75
CA LYS A 581 31.07 -36.84 30.70
C LYS A 581 29.71 -36.32 30.24
N ILE A 582 29.52 -35.00 30.25
CA ILE A 582 28.35 -34.39 29.63
C ILE A 582 28.67 -34.35 28.13
N PRO A 583 28.06 -35.19 27.29
CA PRO A 583 28.18 -35.02 25.86
C PRO A 583 27.42 -33.74 25.47
N LEU A 584 28.07 -32.85 24.72
CA LEU A 584 27.32 -31.88 23.94
C LEU A 584 26.43 -32.67 22.94
N PRO A 585 25.25 -32.16 22.57
CA PRO A 585 24.48 -32.75 21.48
C PRO A 585 25.40 -32.87 20.25
N ILE A 586 25.73 -34.09 19.87
CA ILE A 586 26.51 -34.34 18.65
C ILE A 586 25.51 -34.22 17.50
N LEU A 587 25.72 -33.29 16.56
CA LEU A 587 25.01 -33.32 15.28
C LEU A 587 25.20 -34.72 14.69
N GLY A 588 24.09 -35.44 14.46
CA GLY A 588 23.99 -36.90 14.36
C GLY A 588 25.23 -37.64 13.83
N GLU A 589 25.73 -38.59 14.62
CA GLU A 589 26.85 -39.49 14.28
C GLU A 589 26.52 -40.57 13.23
N ASN A 590 25.57 -40.34 12.34
CA ASN A 590 25.29 -41.28 11.26
C ASN A 590 26.09 -40.87 10.02
N ASN A 591 27.13 -41.66 9.68
CA ASN A 591 27.91 -41.63 8.43
C ASN A 591 29.09 -40.64 8.38
N LYS A 592 30.12 -40.83 9.22
CA LYS A 592 31.39 -40.07 9.10
C LYS A 592 32.20 -40.43 7.85
N PHE A 593 32.07 -41.66 7.33
CA PHE A 593 32.72 -42.12 6.12
C PHE A 593 31.74 -42.92 5.26
N ASP A 594 31.70 -42.61 3.96
CA ASP A 594 31.00 -43.41 2.96
C ASP A 594 31.95 -43.80 1.82
N ILE A 595 31.73 -44.99 1.27
CA ILE A 595 32.47 -45.49 0.12
C ILE A 595 31.56 -46.31 -0.79
N GLN A 596 31.80 -46.21 -2.09
CA GLN A 596 31.11 -46.96 -3.12
C GLN A 596 32.14 -47.37 -4.16
N TYR A 597 32.08 -48.62 -4.62
CA TYR A 597 33.03 -49.16 -5.59
C TYR A 597 32.33 -49.38 -6.92
N GLN A 598 32.99 -49.04 -8.02
CA GLN A 598 32.56 -49.44 -9.36
C GLN A 598 33.35 -50.66 -9.80
N MET A 599 32.64 -51.74 -10.15
CA MET A 599 33.25 -52.98 -10.63
C MET A 599 33.39 -52.95 -12.14
N LEU A 600 34.62 -53.17 -12.61
CA LEU A 600 34.98 -53.26 -14.02
C LEU A 600 35.69 -54.60 -14.28
N ASP A 601 35.55 -55.17 -15.48
CA ASP A 601 36.34 -56.33 -15.90
C ASP A 601 37.76 -55.93 -16.35
N ASP A 602 38.61 -56.91 -16.67
CA ASP A 602 39.99 -56.71 -17.14
C ASP A 602 40.08 -55.91 -18.46
N GLN A 603 38.96 -55.70 -19.15
CA GLN A 603 38.84 -54.92 -20.38
C GLN A 603 38.23 -53.53 -20.12
N GLY A 604 37.91 -53.21 -18.86
CA GLY A 604 37.31 -51.95 -18.43
C GLY A 604 35.79 -51.87 -18.62
N ASN A 605 35.11 -52.96 -18.96
CA ASN A 605 33.65 -52.98 -19.09
C ASN A 605 33.00 -53.03 -17.71
N LYS A 606 31.90 -52.29 -17.55
CA LYS A 606 31.13 -52.24 -16.29
C LYS A 606 30.49 -53.60 -15.99
N LEU A 607 30.73 -54.11 -14.79
CA LEU A 607 30.15 -55.36 -14.30
C LEU A 607 28.80 -55.07 -13.64
N ILE A 608 27.76 -54.97 -14.47
CA ILE A 608 26.37 -54.68 -14.07
C ILE A 608 25.66 -55.93 -13.54
N LYS A 609 24.78 -55.76 -12.54
CA LYS A 609 23.96 -56.83 -11.95
C LYS A 609 24.77 -58.06 -11.50
N LYS A 610 25.99 -57.85 -11.02
CA LYS A 610 26.85 -58.92 -10.48
C LYS A 610 26.73 -58.98 -8.97
N ALA A 611 26.53 -60.19 -8.44
CA ALA A 611 26.54 -60.43 -7.01
C ALA A 611 27.95 -60.24 -6.46
N TYR A 612 28.04 -59.59 -5.30
CA TYR A 612 29.28 -59.35 -4.59
C TYR A 612 29.09 -59.51 -3.09
N ILE A 613 30.20 -59.70 -2.40
CA ILE A 613 30.30 -59.63 -0.95
C ILE A 613 31.40 -58.65 -0.58
N ALA A 614 31.14 -57.78 0.39
CA ALA A 614 32.09 -56.83 0.93
C ALA A 614 32.36 -57.15 2.40
N PHE A 615 33.63 -57.28 2.76
CA PHE A 615 34.06 -57.46 4.14
C PHE A 615 34.64 -56.15 4.67
N LEU A 616 34.15 -55.72 5.82
CA LEU A 616 34.65 -54.55 6.52
C LEU A 616 35.61 -55.01 7.64
N ASP A 617 36.60 -54.19 7.98
CA ASP A 617 37.56 -54.46 9.06
C ASP A 617 36.88 -54.71 10.43
N ASN A 618 35.64 -54.25 10.62
CA ASN A 618 34.84 -54.47 11.83
C ASN A 618 34.16 -55.86 11.88
N GLY A 619 34.33 -56.69 10.85
CA GLY A 619 33.73 -58.02 10.73
C GLY A 619 32.33 -58.04 10.13
N GLU A 620 31.77 -56.88 9.76
CA GLU A 620 30.52 -56.79 9.02
C GLU A 620 30.70 -57.29 7.58
N VAL A 621 29.71 -58.04 7.13
CA VAL A 621 29.69 -58.64 5.79
C VAL A 621 28.46 -58.15 5.07
N ILE A 622 28.67 -57.54 3.91
CA ILE A 622 27.63 -56.95 3.10
C ILE A 622 27.53 -57.71 1.78
N GLU A 623 26.40 -58.39 1.57
CA GLU A 623 26.08 -59.01 0.29
C GLU A 623 25.20 -58.07 -0.53
N GLY A 624 25.51 -57.93 -1.83
CA GLY A 624 24.77 -57.04 -2.72
C GLY A 624 24.90 -57.43 -4.18
N ILE A 625 24.18 -56.69 -5.03
CA ILE A 625 24.24 -56.82 -6.48
C ILE A 625 24.58 -55.44 -7.03
N THR A 626 25.55 -55.35 -7.95
CA THR A 626 25.92 -54.09 -8.57
C THR A 626 24.77 -53.49 -9.39
N ASP A 627 24.68 -52.17 -9.43
CA ASP A 627 23.64 -51.46 -10.16
C ASP A 627 23.86 -51.48 -11.69
N ASP A 628 23.03 -50.73 -12.42
CA ASP A 628 23.08 -50.62 -13.89
C ASP A 628 24.32 -49.86 -14.40
N GLU A 629 25.11 -49.29 -13.51
CA GLU A 629 26.39 -48.65 -13.80
C GLU A 629 27.60 -49.40 -13.21
N GLY A 630 27.37 -50.57 -12.60
CA GLY A 630 28.40 -51.42 -12.00
C GLY A 630 28.82 -50.99 -10.60
N PHE A 631 28.09 -50.11 -9.93
CA PHE A 631 28.40 -49.69 -8.57
C PHE A 631 27.83 -50.64 -7.52
N THR A 632 28.56 -50.82 -6.42
CA THR A 632 28.06 -51.44 -5.19
C THR A 632 27.04 -50.53 -4.51
N GLN A 633 26.30 -51.03 -3.52
CA GLN A 633 25.58 -50.14 -2.61
C GLN A 633 26.58 -49.25 -1.85
N LYS A 634 26.12 -48.08 -1.41
CA LYS A 634 26.93 -47.19 -0.56
C LYS A 634 27.13 -47.84 0.81
N ILE A 635 28.39 -48.06 1.17
CA ILE A 635 28.80 -48.63 2.46
C ILE A 635 29.13 -47.46 3.38
N ASN A 636 28.47 -47.39 4.54
CA ASN A 636 28.67 -46.33 5.52
C ASN A 636 29.35 -46.91 6.76
N SER A 637 30.36 -46.21 7.30
CA SER A 637 31.01 -46.59 8.55
C SER A 637 31.27 -45.39 9.45
N ILE A 638 31.38 -45.68 10.75
CA ILE A 638 31.70 -44.70 11.79
C ILE A 638 33.21 -44.44 11.81
N ASN A 639 34.03 -45.40 11.35
CA ASN A 639 35.48 -45.31 11.26
C ASN A 639 35.95 -45.40 9.81
N LYS A 640 37.16 -44.90 9.51
CA LYS A 640 37.82 -45.21 8.24
C LYS A 640 38.24 -46.67 8.26
N GLU A 641 37.57 -47.49 7.47
CA GLU A 641 37.80 -48.94 7.39
C GLU A 641 38.24 -49.30 5.96
N ASN A 642 39.08 -50.31 5.83
CA ASN A 642 39.30 -50.92 4.54
C ASN A 642 38.09 -51.81 4.22
N VAL A 643 37.67 -51.77 2.97
CA VAL A 643 36.62 -52.65 2.46
C VAL A 643 37.23 -53.52 1.39
N SER A 644 37.23 -54.82 1.59
CA SER A 644 37.60 -55.80 0.57
C SER A 644 36.34 -56.33 -0.11
N ILE A 645 36.28 -56.17 -1.43
CA ILE A 645 35.12 -56.55 -2.23
C ILE A 645 35.47 -57.73 -3.12
N HIS A 646 34.63 -58.76 -3.06
CA HIS A 646 34.79 -60.01 -3.79
C HIS A 646 33.55 -60.26 -4.64
N MET A 647 33.75 -60.74 -5.87
CA MET A 647 32.68 -61.05 -6.81
C MET A 647 32.36 -62.54 -6.77
N PHE A 648 31.11 -62.89 -7.07
CA PHE A 648 30.76 -64.27 -7.38
C PHE A 648 30.95 -64.54 -8.88
N LEU A 649 31.87 -65.46 -9.21
CA LEU A 649 32.05 -66.01 -10.55
C LEU A 649 31.55 -67.46 -10.55
N ASP A 650 30.57 -67.78 -11.40
CA ASP A 650 30.01 -69.14 -11.54
C ASP A 650 29.63 -69.83 -10.22
N ASN A 651 28.95 -69.10 -9.32
CA ASN A 651 28.57 -69.54 -7.98
C ASN A 651 29.76 -69.93 -7.05
N LYS A 652 30.96 -69.43 -7.35
CA LYS A 652 32.13 -69.48 -6.46
C LYS A 652 32.60 -68.07 -6.13
N LEU A 653 33.07 -67.88 -4.90
CA LEU A 653 33.65 -66.62 -4.45
C LEU A 653 35.04 -66.47 -5.06
N ASP A 654 35.30 -65.34 -5.73
CA ASP A 654 36.65 -64.97 -6.17
C ASP A 654 37.34 -64.22 -5.02
N ILE A 655 38.20 -64.95 -4.28
CA ILE A 655 38.87 -64.45 -3.07
C ILE A 655 40.21 -63.83 -3.40
#